data_AF-A0A2V5VBA5-F1
#
_entry.id   AF-A0A2V5VBA5-F1
#
_cell.length_a   1.000
_cell.length_b   1.000
_cell.length_c   1.000
_cell.angle_alpha   90.00
_cell.angle_beta   90.00
_cell.angle_gamma   90.00
#
_symmetry.space_group_name_H-M   'P 1'
#
loop_
_entity.id
_entity.type
_entity.pdbx_description
1 polymer ?
#
loop_
_entity_poly.entity_id
_entity_poly.type
_entity_poly.pdbx_seq_one_letter_code
_entity_poly.pdbx_strand_id
1 'polypeptide(L)'
;MLQGMRRRISRSWLTAVAITVTVASRTTSAADAPLLFPEAMSSGEIQLALQKLNVLGRVLYLAAHPDDENTNLMALWANGSLYDTAYLSITRGDGGQNLIGPELRERLGVIRTEELLAARRLDHAQQFFSRAVDFGFSKTAEETLRIWDHDKILSDVVWVIRKFRPDVVVTRFSPEDHLTHGHHTASSILAQEAFAAAGDPKRFPEQLALVKPWRPARLVWNTSPFFFSNRNLPFDPTGLTVLEAGGYNPLLGKAYTEIAAASLSMHKSQGVGSPPRRGARKEYFKLLEGQPMTSALFEGVDTGWSRVPNSASVAAKIRQVISEFHPADPAASVADLLEVRQALSGLKDEGWVPKKKAELDQIIAACLGLHVEASTSNATMTPGQTAAVKLEAINRWNIPVTLQEVRFPLSGDSTRIDAALPPNELVAKDLSCKIPENTPYSQPYWLRQPGTLGTFAVDDQKLIGLPENPPHLPIEITLQVSGQELRYVVDTRYRTVDPVAGELRQALVIAPPVFTNFANGVLMFATNQPKSVPVRVIASTGPVKGQLKLTAPDSWHVDPAAVQIDLKGANAETVAAFTVKPPEQDSEGTLRAIASIDGREYAFGRVRISYPHIGVHTLMPAAEVKVVRANIRKKGERIGYIPGAGDDVPESLQQIGYTVKMLSDGDITAKNLAQFSAVVLGIRAYNTDDRISTWLPELFAYVQNGGVAIAQYNTTADLKTKEMAPYPLEISRDRVTDENAEVRILATNHPLVTRPNKITSKDFEDWVQERGLYFPNKWDPAWTPILSCNDPKEKPLDGGLLVAKSGKGFFIYTSYS
;
A
#
# COMPACT_ATOMS: atom_id res chain seq x y z
N MET A 1 36.82 -17.37 -66.23
CA MET A 1 37.78 -18.49 -66.25
C MET A 1 37.46 -19.39 -65.06
N LEU A 2 37.32 -20.69 -65.34
CA LEU A 2 37.21 -21.85 -64.43
C LEU A 2 36.00 -21.82 -63.45
N GLN A 3 34.85 -22.48 -63.71
CA GLN A 3 34.60 -23.95 -63.77
C GLN A 3 35.30 -24.73 -62.65
N GLY A 4 34.65 -25.54 -61.80
CA GLY A 4 33.27 -26.02 -61.71
C GLY A 4 33.24 -27.34 -60.90
N MET A 5 32.03 -27.80 -60.56
CA MET A 5 31.57 -29.16 -60.17
C MET A 5 30.75 -29.15 -58.87
N ARG A 6 29.61 -29.84 -58.71
CA ARG A 6 28.65 -30.61 -59.54
C ARG A 6 27.46 -30.88 -58.57
N ARG A 7 26.20 -30.57 -58.93
CA ARG A 7 25.11 -31.54 -59.30
C ARG A 7 24.74 -32.56 -58.19
N ARG A 8 23.48 -32.91 -57.84
CA ARG A 8 22.12 -32.75 -58.45
C ARG A 8 21.07 -33.50 -57.57
N ILE A 9 19.77 -33.26 -57.82
CA ILE A 9 18.56 -34.14 -57.61
C ILE A 9 17.97 -34.12 -56.18
N SER A 10 16.66 -34.01 -55.89
CA SER A 10 15.40 -33.91 -56.65
C SER A 10 14.31 -33.32 -55.75
N ARG A 11 13.36 -32.58 -56.34
CA ARG A 11 12.03 -32.33 -55.77
C ARG A 11 11.16 -33.57 -55.97
N SER A 12 10.50 -34.02 -54.91
CA SER A 12 9.31 -34.87 -54.99
C SER A 12 8.31 -34.38 -53.94
N TRP A 13 7.17 -33.95 -54.46
CA TRP A 13 5.98 -33.53 -53.75
C TRP A 13 5.33 -34.74 -53.09
N LEU A 14 4.99 -34.63 -51.80
CA LEU A 14 3.98 -35.44 -51.15
C LEU A 14 3.14 -34.51 -50.27
N THR A 15 1.97 -34.18 -50.80
CA THR A 15 0.90 -33.43 -50.16
C THR A 15 0.31 -34.30 -49.05
N ALA A 16 0.78 -34.12 -47.81
CA ALA A 16 0.09 -34.63 -46.63
C ALA A 16 -0.95 -33.59 -46.21
N VAL A 17 -2.21 -33.82 -46.62
CA VAL A 17 -3.38 -33.13 -46.07
C VAL A 17 -3.52 -33.62 -44.62
N ALA A 18 -2.90 -32.89 -43.70
CA ALA A 18 -3.19 -33.04 -42.28
C ALA A 18 -4.54 -32.36 -42.02
N ILE A 19 -5.59 -33.17 -41.96
CA ILE A 19 -6.87 -32.78 -41.35
C ILE A 19 -6.57 -32.61 -39.86
N THR A 20 -6.19 -31.40 -39.44
CA THR A 20 -6.28 -30.98 -38.05
C THR A 20 -7.76 -30.98 -37.68
N VAL A 21 -8.21 -32.07 -37.08
CA VAL A 21 -9.38 -32.04 -36.21
C VAL A 21 -8.95 -31.17 -35.03
N THR A 22 -9.19 -29.87 -35.14
CA THR A 22 -9.28 -28.97 -34.00
C THR A 22 -10.43 -29.51 -33.15
N VAL A 23 -10.09 -30.38 -32.19
CA VAL A 23 -10.90 -30.50 -30.98
C VAL A 23 -10.84 -29.11 -30.37
N ALA A 24 -11.85 -28.30 -30.70
CA ALA A 24 -12.17 -27.12 -29.96
C ALA A 24 -12.52 -27.62 -28.55
N SER A 25 -11.50 -27.75 -27.71
CA SER A 25 -11.65 -27.69 -26.28
C SER A 25 -12.41 -26.40 -26.05
N ARG A 26 -13.72 -26.50 -25.83
CA ARG A 26 -14.48 -25.44 -25.19
C ARG A 26 -13.86 -25.32 -23.80
N THR A 27 -12.74 -24.61 -23.70
CA THR A 27 -12.43 -23.85 -22.51
C THR A 27 -13.56 -22.83 -22.47
N THR A 28 -14.67 -23.20 -21.84
CA THR A 28 -15.51 -22.22 -21.18
C THR A 28 -14.54 -21.36 -20.41
N SER A 29 -14.29 -20.14 -20.89
CA SER A 29 -13.58 -19.14 -20.11
C SER A 29 -14.19 -19.20 -18.71
N ALA A 30 -13.35 -19.25 -17.68
CA ALA A 30 -13.73 -19.02 -16.31
C ALA A 30 -14.36 -17.62 -16.21
N ALA A 31 -15.60 -17.49 -16.67
CA ALA A 31 -16.40 -16.29 -16.61
C ALA A 31 -16.94 -16.25 -15.17
N ASP A 32 -16.09 -15.69 -14.31
CA ASP A 32 -16.36 -14.98 -13.07
C ASP A 32 -17.43 -15.57 -12.15
N ALA A 33 -17.15 -16.75 -11.58
CA ALA A 33 -17.77 -17.13 -10.32
C ALA A 33 -17.41 -16.06 -9.26
N PRO A 34 -18.38 -15.42 -8.58
CA PRO A 34 -18.06 -14.41 -7.59
C PRO A 34 -17.35 -15.03 -6.39
N LEU A 35 -16.46 -14.24 -5.77
CA LEU A 35 -15.90 -14.58 -4.46
C LEU A 35 -17.07 -14.60 -3.45
N LEU A 36 -17.27 -15.72 -2.76
CA LEU A 36 -18.23 -15.81 -1.68
C LEU A 36 -17.67 -15.11 -0.45
N PHE A 37 -18.40 -14.11 0.06
CA PHE A 37 -17.99 -13.44 1.27
C PHE A 37 -18.21 -14.37 2.48
N PRO A 38 -17.22 -14.51 3.37
CA PRO A 38 -17.34 -15.37 4.55
C PRO A 38 -18.23 -14.76 5.65
N GLU A 39 -18.48 -13.45 5.60
CA GLU A 39 -19.34 -12.77 6.58
C GLU A 39 -20.80 -12.83 6.15
N ALA A 40 -21.65 -13.32 7.05
CA ALA A 40 -23.08 -13.37 6.83
C ALA A 40 -23.69 -11.97 6.88
N MET A 41 -24.63 -11.71 5.96
CA MET A 41 -25.44 -10.48 5.99
C MET A 41 -26.59 -10.63 6.99
N SER A 42 -26.83 -9.61 7.79
CA SER A 42 -28.08 -9.43 8.53
C SER A 42 -29.26 -9.23 7.57
N SER A 43 -30.49 -9.41 8.05
CA SER A 43 -31.68 -9.20 7.22
C SER A 43 -31.82 -7.77 6.69
N GLY A 44 -31.35 -6.77 7.44
CA GLY A 44 -31.26 -5.38 6.99
C GLY A 44 -30.27 -5.19 5.84
N GLU A 45 -29.10 -5.83 5.92
CA GLU A 45 -28.10 -5.83 4.84
C GLU A 45 -28.59 -6.59 3.60
N ILE A 46 -29.27 -7.73 3.76
CA ILE A 46 -29.90 -8.46 2.65
C ILE A 46 -30.94 -7.55 1.97
N GLN A 47 -31.79 -6.87 2.74
CA GLN A 47 -32.77 -5.95 2.18
C GLN A 47 -32.12 -4.78 1.43
N LEU A 48 -31.03 -4.24 1.96
CA LEU A 48 -30.25 -3.18 1.28
C LEU A 48 -29.61 -3.69 -0.02
N ALA A 49 -29.07 -4.91 -0.02
CA ALA A 49 -28.49 -5.55 -1.19
C ALA A 49 -29.58 -5.82 -2.27
N LEU A 50 -30.76 -6.27 -1.86
CA LEU A 50 -31.92 -6.40 -2.76
C LEU A 50 -32.31 -5.05 -3.38
N GLN A 51 -32.36 -3.98 -2.60
CA GLN A 51 -32.60 -2.63 -3.13
C GLN A 51 -31.52 -2.20 -4.13
N LYS A 52 -30.25 -2.52 -3.86
CA LYS A 52 -29.12 -2.24 -4.73
C LYS A 52 -29.18 -2.98 -6.08
N LEU A 53 -29.85 -4.13 -6.17
CA LEU A 53 -30.09 -4.81 -7.46
C LEU A 53 -30.88 -3.93 -8.45
N ASN A 54 -31.64 -2.96 -7.96
CA ASN A 54 -32.41 -2.04 -8.79
C ASN A 54 -31.66 -0.73 -9.13
N VAL A 55 -30.39 -0.60 -8.70
CA VAL A 55 -29.55 0.60 -8.88
C VAL A 55 -28.33 0.29 -9.75
N LEU A 56 -28.20 1.02 -10.86
CA LEU A 56 -27.17 0.89 -11.89
C LEU A 56 -26.43 2.23 -12.07
N GLY A 57 -25.93 2.81 -10.98
CA GLY A 57 -25.10 4.03 -11.00
C GLY A 57 -23.68 3.73 -10.51
N ARG A 58 -22.67 4.35 -11.13
CA ARG A 58 -21.25 4.25 -10.74
C ARG A 58 -20.62 5.61 -10.49
N VAL A 59 -19.89 5.74 -9.38
CA VAL A 59 -19.08 6.92 -9.04
C VAL A 59 -17.65 6.52 -8.72
N LEU A 60 -16.69 7.21 -9.33
CA LEU A 60 -15.27 7.07 -9.03
C LEU A 60 -14.77 8.34 -8.35
N TYR A 61 -14.31 8.22 -7.12
CA TYR A 61 -13.61 9.28 -6.40
C TYR A 61 -12.11 9.10 -6.59
N LEU A 62 -11.37 10.16 -6.87
CA LEU A 62 -9.94 10.12 -7.18
C LEU A 62 -9.19 11.16 -6.34
N ALA A 63 -8.13 10.71 -5.68
CA ALA A 63 -7.18 11.56 -4.97
C ALA A 63 -5.81 10.89 -4.90
N ALA A 64 -4.85 11.52 -4.22
CA ALA A 64 -3.46 11.10 -4.27
C ALA A 64 -3.12 9.99 -3.27
N HIS A 65 -3.61 10.09 -2.02
CA HIS A 65 -3.16 9.25 -0.92
C HIS A 65 -4.29 8.53 -0.16
N PRO A 66 -3.97 7.43 0.53
CA PRO A 66 -4.89 6.79 1.49
C PRO A 66 -5.21 7.67 2.71
N ASP A 67 -6.38 8.32 2.75
CA ASP A 67 -6.89 9.29 3.77
C ASP A 67 -7.50 10.54 3.11
N ASP A 68 -7.14 10.81 1.85
CA ASP A 68 -7.68 11.93 1.08
C ASP A 68 -9.16 11.76 0.71
N GLU A 69 -9.68 10.53 0.76
CA GLU A 69 -11.06 10.28 0.36
C GLU A 69 -12.05 10.99 1.28
N ASN A 70 -13.15 11.45 0.69
CA ASN A 70 -14.28 11.91 1.48
C ASN A 70 -15.08 10.68 1.97
N THR A 71 -14.70 10.14 3.12
CA THR A 71 -15.33 8.94 3.71
C THR A 71 -16.85 9.08 3.90
N ASN A 72 -17.36 10.31 4.06
CA ASN A 72 -18.79 10.56 4.16
C ASN A 72 -19.51 10.39 2.82
N LEU A 73 -18.91 10.82 1.72
CA LEU A 73 -19.43 10.56 0.39
C LEU A 73 -19.32 9.07 0.02
N MET A 74 -18.25 8.39 0.44
CA MET A 74 -18.12 6.93 0.25
C MET A 74 -19.29 6.21 0.95
N ALA A 75 -19.52 6.51 2.22
CA ALA A 75 -20.59 5.92 3.00
C ALA A 75 -21.98 6.24 2.42
N LEU A 76 -22.25 7.50 2.06
CA LEU A 76 -23.52 7.91 1.46
C LEU A 76 -23.78 7.22 0.12
N TRP A 77 -22.82 7.22 -0.81
CA TRP A 77 -23.07 6.68 -2.14
C TRP A 77 -23.20 5.16 -2.11
N ALA A 78 -22.37 4.46 -1.34
CA ALA A 78 -22.40 3.01 -1.26
C ALA A 78 -23.65 2.48 -0.50
N ASN A 79 -24.06 3.16 0.58
CA ASN A 79 -25.11 2.66 1.49
C ASN A 79 -26.45 3.42 1.39
N GLY A 80 -26.44 4.65 0.88
CA GLY A 80 -27.62 5.50 0.75
C GLY A 80 -28.11 5.59 -0.67
N SER A 81 -27.25 6.03 -1.58
CA SER A 81 -27.56 6.06 -3.02
C SER A 81 -27.51 4.68 -3.67
N LEU A 82 -26.88 3.71 -2.99
CA LEU A 82 -26.64 2.34 -3.47
C LEU A 82 -25.87 2.27 -4.79
N TYR A 83 -25.08 3.30 -5.07
CA TYR A 83 -24.20 3.34 -6.21
C TYR A 83 -23.01 2.42 -5.99
N ASP A 84 -22.53 1.88 -7.09
CA ASP A 84 -21.19 1.33 -7.16
C ASP A 84 -20.19 2.45 -6.97
N THR A 85 -19.60 2.47 -5.79
CA THR A 85 -18.72 3.54 -5.34
C THR A 85 -17.31 3.01 -5.26
N ALA A 86 -16.35 3.72 -5.84
CA ALA A 86 -14.94 3.35 -5.77
C ALA A 86 -14.07 4.56 -5.45
N TYR A 87 -13.00 4.33 -4.71
CA TYR A 87 -11.90 5.27 -4.50
C TYR A 87 -10.66 4.80 -5.26
N LEU A 88 -10.12 5.65 -6.13
CA LEU A 88 -8.79 5.49 -6.70
C LEU A 88 -7.82 6.40 -5.95
N SER A 89 -6.95 5.80 -5.15
CA SER A 89 -5.76 6.45 -4.62
C SER A 89 -4.65 6.32 -5.67
N ILE A 90 -4.05 7.43 -6.12
CA ILE A 90 -2.95 7.36 -7.07
C ILE A 90 -1.78 6.57 -6.47
N THR A 91 -1.43 6.83 -5.21
CA THR A 91 -0.34 6.14 -4.51
C THR A 91 -0.86 5.21 -3.41
N ARG A 92 0.04 4.43 -2.80
CA ARG A 92 -0.24 3.67 -1.57
C ARG A 92 0.12 4.43 -0.29
N GLY A 93 0.51 5.70 -0.39
CA GLY A 93 0.85 6.52 0.77
C GLY A 93 2.15 6.10 1.49
N ASP A 94 3.02 5.40 0.78
CA ASP A 94 4.27 4.83 1.27
C ASP A 94 5.36 5.87 1.66
N GLY A 95 5.22 7.12 1.20
CA GLY A 95 6.09 8.24 1.57
C GLY A 95 5.64 9.02 2.80
N GLY A 96 4.52 8.60 3.41
CA GLY A 96 3.95 9.23 4.60
C GLY A 96 4.69 8.93 5.91
N GLN A 97 4.25 9.60 6.97
CA GLN A 97 4.68 9.28 8.34
C GLN A 97 3.88 8.08 8.88
N ASN A 98 4.47 7.35 9.83
CA ASN A 98 3.83 6.23 10.52
C ASN A 98 3.75 6.48 12.02
N LEU A 99 2.54 6.72 12.54
CA LEU A 99 2.29 6.98 13.96
C LEU A 99 2.35 5.72 14.84
N ILE A 100 2.19 4.53 14.24
CA ILE A 100 1.97 3.27 14.99
C ILE A 100 3.16 2.31 14.95
N GLY A 101 4.23 2.63 14.22
CA GLY A 101 5.44 1.82 14.21
C GLY A 101 6.53 2.32 13.26
N PRO A 102 7.62 1.53 13.12
CA PRO A 102 8.82 1.94 12.40
C PRO A 102 8.77 1.69 10.89
N GLU A 103 7.69 1.11 10.35
CA GLU A 103 7.57 0.82 8.93
C GLU A 103 7.48 2.09 8.11
N LEU A 104 8.34 2.17 7.08
CA LEU A 104 8.40 3.25 6.09
C LEU A 104 8.33 2.65 4.69
N ARG A 105 8.17 3.51 3.67
CA ARG A 105 8.20 3.14 2.25
C ARG A 105 7.25 1.98 1.95
N GLU A 106 7.70 0.97 1.22
CA GLU A 106 6.85 -0.14 0.75
C GLU A 106 6.15 -0.87 1.90
N ARG A 107 6.79 -0.94 3.08
CA ARG A 107 6.19 -1.55 4.28
C ARG A 107 5.00 -0.73 4.77
N LEU A 108 5.13 0.61 4.80
CA LEU A 108 4.03 1.51 5.12
C LEU A 108 2.93 1.46 4.05
N GLY A 109 3.30 1.35 2.77
CA GLY A 109 2.34 1.18 1.68
C GLY A 109 1.46 -0.05 1.84
N VAL A 110 1.99 -1.16 2.36
CA VAL A 110 1.20 -2.36 2.70
C VAL A 110 0.25 -2.08 3.85
N ILE A 111 0.70 -1.41 4.91
CA ILE A 111 -0.16 -1.03 6.05
C ILE A 111 -1.32 -0.16 5.56
N ARG A 112 -1.05 0.93 4.82
CA ARG A 112 -2.08 1.86 4.35
C ARG A 112 -3.02 1.25 3.31
N THR A 113 -2.55 0.28 2.53
CA THR A 113 -3.41 -0.53 1.65
C THR A 113 -4.44 -1.31 2.47
N GLU A 114 -4.03 -1.98 3.54
CA GLU A 114 -4.91 -2.77 4.39
C GLU A 114 -5.81 -1.90 5.28
N GLU A 115 -5.34 -0.72 5.70
CA GLU A 115 -6.15 0.28 6.40
C GLU A 115 -7.28 0.81 5.50
N LEU A 116 -7.00 1.08 4.23
CA LEU A 116 -8.05 1.40 3.25
C LEU A 116 -9.01 0.24 3.04
N LEU A 117 -8.52 -1.00 2.91
CA LEU A 117 -9.39 -2.17 2.77
C LEU A 117 -10.27 -2.37 4.02
N ALA A 118 -9.74 -2.11 5.22
CA ALA A 118 -10.53 -2.09 6.45
C ALA A 118 -11.56 -0.96 6.46
N ALA A 119 -11.22 0.24 5.97
CA ALA A 119 -12.16 1.35 5.79
C ALA A 119 -13.29 0.98 4.81
N ARG A 120 -12.95 0.34 3.68
CA ARG A 120 -13.88 -0.14 2.66
C ARG A 120 -14.81 -1.26 3.16
N ARG A 121 -14.34 -2.11 4.07
CA ARG A 121 -15.21 -3.09 4.77
C ARG A 121 -16.31 -2.40 5.61
N LEU A 122 -16.09 -1.17 6.07
CA LEU A 122 -17.07 -0.41 6.85
C LEU A 122 -18.00 0.45 5.98
N ASP A 123 -17.47 1.10 4.95
CA ASP A 123 -18.25 2.00 4.09
C ASP A 123 -18.80 1.34 2.81
N HIS A 124 -18.39 0.11 2.51
CA HIS A 124 -18.81 -0.69 1.35
C HIS A 124 -18.41 -0.13 -0.03
N ALA A 125 -17.52 0.87 -0.09
CA ALA A 125 -16.92 1.28 -1.35
C ALA A 125 -15.81 0.32 -1.80
N GLN A 126 -15.37 0.44 -3.06
CA GLN A 126 -14.25 -0.34 -3.62
C GLN A 126 -12.96 0.48 -3.58
N GLN A 127 -11.81 -0.20 -3.48
CA GLN A 127 -10.50 0.44 -3.51
C GLN A 127 -9.74 0.10 -4.80
N PHE A 128 -9.18 1.12 -5.43
CA PHE A 128 -8.22 0.99 -6.52
C PHE A 128 -6.91 1.74 -6.21
N PHE A 129 -5.82 1.28 -6.84
CA PHE A 129 -4.52 1.93 -6.79
C PHE A 129 -3.86 1.99 -8.18
N SER A 130 -3.12 3.06 -8.47
CA SER A 130 -2.20 3.07 -9.61
C SER A 130 -0.86 2.41 -9.24
N ARG A 131 0.12 2.47 -10.15
CA ARG A 131 1.51 2.08 -9.88
C ARG A 131 2.37 3.20 -9.30
N ALA A 132 1.84 4.40 -9.11
CA ALA A 132 2.61 5.51 -8.55
C ALA A 132 3.10 5.22 -7.13
N VAL A 133 4.35 5.61 -6.87
CA VAL A 133 5.01 5.56 -5.57
C VAL A 133 4.81 6.91 -4.88
N ASP A 134 4.43 6.90 -3.61
CA ASP A 134 4.51 8.12 -2.81
C ASP A 134 5.97 8.34 -2.41
N PHE A 135 6.67 9.21 -3.15
CA PHE A 135 8.09 9.44 -2.92
C PHE A 135 8.37 10.43 -1.78
N GLY A 136 7.33 10.98 -1.13
CA GLY A 136 7.42 12.01 -0.10
C GLY A 136 6.78 13.34 -0.54
N PHE A 137 6.95 14.38 0.27
CA PHE A 137 6.34 15.68 -0.02
C PHE A 137 6.96 16.30 -1.28
N SER A 138 6.12 16.63 -2.25
CA SER A 138 6.46 17.43 -3.44
C SER A 138 5.74 18.78 -3.36
N LYS A 139 6.41 19.84 -3.82
CA LYS A 139 5.82 21.19 -3.88
C LYS A 139 5.00 21.44 -5.14
N THR A 140 5.26 20.72 -6.24
CA THR A 140 4.67 21.04 -7.54
C THR A 140 4.17 19.79 -8.27
N ALA A 141 3.09 19.96 -9.05
CA ALA A 141 2.62 18.89 -9.92
C ALA A 141 3.63 18.54 -11.03
N GLU A 142 4.41 19.51 -11.52
CA GLU A 142 5.41 19.28 -12.57
C GLU A 142 6.49 18.31 -12.10
N GLU A 143 7.05 18.52 -10.90
CA GLU A 143 7.99 17.59 -10.29
C GLU A 143 7.36 16.20 -10.10
N THR A 144 6.15 16.18 -9.57
CA THR A 144 5.42 14.93 -9.32
C THR A 144 5.22 14.12 -10.61
N LEU A 145 4.68 14.74 -11.65
CA LEU A 145 4.39 14.07 -12.92
C LEU A 145 5.67 13.65 -13.65
N ARG A 146 6.78 14.37 -13.45
CA ARG A 146 8.10 13.95 -13.94
C ARG A 146 8.59 12.69 -13.23
N ILE A 147 8.53 12.66 -11.89
CA ILE A 147 8.99 11.52 -11.08
C ILE A 147 8.12 10.28 -11.32
N TRP A 148 6.81 10.45 -11.37
CA TRP A 148 5.83 9.39 -11.59
C TRP A 148 5.84 8.79 -13.00
N ASP A 149 6.47 9.45 -13.98
CA ASP A 149 6.26 9.22 -15.40
C ASP A 149 4.78 9.47 -15.78
N HIS A 150 4.50 10.72 -16.17
CA HIS A 150 3.18 11.24 -16.51
C HIS A 150 2.32 10.26 -17.30
N ASP A 151 2.80 9.82 -18.46
CA ASP A 151 2.02 9.00 -19.39
C ASP A 151 1.74 7.60 -18.82
N LYS A 152 2.66 7.10 -17.99
CA LYS A 152 2.53 5.80 -17.33
C LYS A 152 1.43 5.81 -16.27
N ILE A 153 1.37 6.82 -15.41
CA ILE A 153 0.30 6.93 -14.40
C ILE A 153 -1.01 7.36 -15.04
N LEU A 154 -0.98 8.22 -16.06
CA LEU A 154 -2.18 8.55 -16.83
C LEU A 154 -2.81 7.31 -17.48
N SER A 155 -1.99 6.40 -18.01
CA SER A 155 -2.45 5.10 -18.52
C SER A 155 -3.19 4.29 -17.44
N ASP A 156 -2.69 4.28 -16.20
CA ASP A 156 -3.32 3.56 -15.08
C ASP A 156 -4.68 4.17 -14.70
N VAL A 157 -4.80 5.49 -14.66
CA VAL A 157 -6.09 6.16 -14.39
C VAL A 157 -7.10 5.87 -15.51
N VAL A 158 -6.66 5.94 -16.78
CA VAL A 158 -7.49 5.57 -17.93
C VAL A 158 -7.93 4.10 -17.87
N TRP A 159 -7.02 3.21 -17.48
CA TRP A 159 -7.31 1.78 -17.29
C TRP A 159 -8.42 1.58 -16.25
N VAL A 160 -8.32 2.24 -15.09
CA VAL A 160 -9.35 2.16 -14.04
C VAL A 160 -10.69 2.71 -14.54
N ILE A 161 -10.71 3.86 -15.24
CA ILE A 161 -11.96 4.41 -15.80
C ILE A 161 -12.59 3.46 -16.82
N ARG A 162 -11.80 2.86 -17.73
CA ARG A 162 -12.31 1.92 -18.75
C ARG A 162 -12.80 0.59 -18.16
N LYS A 163 -12.14 0.11 -17.09
CA LYS A 163 -12.50 -1.13 -16.39
C LYS A 163 -13.74 -0.93 -15.51
N PHE A 164 -13.74 0.13 -14.69
CA PHE A 164 -14.84 0.41 -13.75
C PHE A 164 -16.06 1.03 -14.43
N ARG A 165 -15.86 1.82 -15.49
CA ARG A 165 -16.90 2.54 -16.24
C ARG A 165 -17.77 3.46 -15.36
N PRO A 166 -17.18 4.45 -14.65
CA PRO A 166 -17.95 5.36 -13.81
C PRO A 166 -18.86 6.28 -14.64
N ASP A 167 -20.07 6.55 -14.16
CA ASP A 167 -20.94 7.56 -14.76
C ASP A 167 -20.45 8.97 -14.38
N VAL A 168 -19.97 9.14 -13.14
CA VAL A 168 -19.40 10.40 -12.64
C VAL A 168 -18.00 10.15 -12.06
N VAL A 169 -17.04 11.00 -12.42
CA VAL A 169 -15.72 11.05 -11.78
C VAL A 169 -15.65 12.28 -10.87
N VAL A 170 -15.12 12.09 -9.67
CA VAL A 170 -14.94 13.13 -8.66
C VAL A 170 -13.48 13.24 -8.30
N THR A 171 -12.86 14.39 -8.51
CA THR A 171 -11.51 14.68 -7.98
C THR A 171 -11.63 15.37 -6.62
N ARG A 172 -10.77 14.98 -5.66
CA ARG A 172 -10.70 15.63 -4.33
C ARG A 172 -10.14 17.05 -4.40
N PHE A 173 -9.18 17.26 -5.29
CA PHE A 173 -8.40 18.48 -5.36
C PHE A 173 -8.68 19.25 -6.66
N SER A 174 -8.43 20.56 -6.62
CA SER A 174 -8.50 21.41 -7.81
C SER A 174 -7.25 21.20 -8.67
N PRO A 175 -7.37 21.14 -10.00
CA PRO A 175 -6.22 21.16 -10.91
C PRO A 175 -5.53 22.54 -10.94
N GLU A 176 -6.19 23.59 -10.44
CA GLU A 176 -5.71 24.97 -10.44
C GLU A 176 -5.02 25.37 -9.10
N ASP A 177 -5.03 24.50 -8.09
CA ASP A 177 -4.46 24.81 -6.79
C ASP A 177 -2.97 24.46 -6.73
N HIS A 178 -2.12 25.49 -6.76
CA HIS A 178 -0.66 25.35 -6.71
C HIS A 178 -0.07 25.54 -5.30
N LEU A 179 -0.90 25.64 -4.26
CA LEU A 179 -0.46 25.85 -2.87
C LEU A 179 -0.60 24.60 -1.99
N THR A 180 -1.09 23.50 -2.57
CA THR A 180 -1.21 22.21 -1.89
C THR A 180 -0.03 21.31 -2.25
N HIS A 181 0.03 20.12 -1.67
CA HIS A 181 1.05 19.13 -2.00
C HIS A 181 0.98 18.77 -3.51
N GLY A 182 2.14 18.72 -4.18
CA GLY A 182 2.28 18.42 -5.61
C GLY A 182 1.53 17.16 -6.06
N HIS A 183 1.49 16.11 -5.25
CA HIS A 183 0.71 14.89 -5.51
C HIS A 183 -0.79 15.16 -5.64
N HIS A 184 -1.34 16.05 -4.81
CA HIS A 184 -2.75 16.43 -4.84
C HIS A 184 -3.12 17.08 -6.18
N THR A 185 -2.34 18.07 -6.60
CA THR A 185 -2.56 18.78 -7.86
C THR A 185 -2.26 17.89 -9.07
N ALA A 186 -1.23 17.05 -9.01
CA ALA A 186 -0.96 16.07 -10.07
C ALA A 186 -2.11 15.07 -10.23
N SER A 187 -2.69 14.58 -9.13
CA SER A 187 -3.83 13.65 -9.18
C SER A 187 -5.06 14.27 -9.86
N SER A 188 -5.33 15.56 -9.64
CA SER A 188 -6.47 16.26 -10.26
C SER A 188 -6.22 16.58 -11.74
N ILE A 189 -4.98 16.91 -12.13
CA ILE A 189 -4.57 17.02 -13.54
C ILE A 189 -4.77 15.67 -14.26
N LEU A 190 -4.27 14.58 -13.68
CA LEU A 190 -4.45 13.24 -14.25
C LEU A 190 -5.92 12.85 -14.36
N ALA A 191 -6.77 13.20 -13.38
CA ALA A 191 -8.21 12.97 -13.45
C ALA A 191 -8.85 13.70 -14.64
N GLN A 192 -8.43 14.94 -14.89
CA GLN A 192 -8.91 15.76 -15.99
C GLN A 192 -8.48 15.20 -17.36
N GLU A 193 -7.21 14.85 -17.51
CA GLU A 193 -6.72 14.25 -18.75
C GLU A 193 -7.32 12.87 -19.03
N ALA A 194 -7.45 12.05 -17.98
CA ALA A 194 -8.02 10.71 -18.09
C ALA A 194 -9.50 10.72 -18.46
N PHE A 195 -10.26 11.74 -18.03
CA PHE A 195 -11.68 11.89 -18.39
C PHE A 195 -11.88 11.92 -19.90
N ALA A 196 -11.04 12.66 -20.63
CA ALA A 196 -11.06 12.69 -22.09
C ALA A 196 -10.42 11.42 -22.70
N ALA A 197 -9.23 11.02 -22.22
CA ALA A 197 -8.47 9.92 -22.80
C ALA A 197 -9.15 8.55 -22.67
N ALA A 198 -9.94 8.33 -21.62
CA ALA A 198 -10.64 7.06 -21.43
C ALA A 198 -11.67 6.78 -22.54
N GLY A 199 -12.26 7.82 -23.11
CA GLY A 199 -13.20 7.73 -24.24
C GLY A 199 -12.54 7.68 -25.63
N ASP A 200 -11.24 7.98 -25.74
CA ASP A 200 -10.52 8.03 -27.01
C ASP A 200 -9.81 6.69 -27.31
N PRO A 201 -10.20 5.95 -28.37
CA PRO A 201 -9.55 4.68 -28.72
C PRO A 201 -8.09 4.83 -29.21
N LYS A 202 -7.63 6.05 -29.52
CA LYS A 202 -6.24 6.31 -29.92
C LYS A 202 -5.29 6.50 -28.74
N ARG A 203 -5.82 6.77 -27.54
CA ARG A 203 -5.04 6.89 -26.30
C ARG A 203 -4.93 5.51 -25.65
N PHE A 204 -3.71 5.05 -25.38
CA PHE A 204 -3.43 3.75 -24.77
C PHE A 204 -4.15 2.58 -25.48
N PRO A 205 -3.96 2.41 -26.81
CA PRO A 205 -4.67 1.40 -27.59
C PRO A 205 -4.38 -0.05 -27.15
N GLU A 206 -3.23 -0.29 -26.53
CA GLU A 206 -2.83 -1.59 -25.98
C GLU A 206 -3.82 -2.11 -24.92
N GLN A 207 -4.48 -1.22 -24.17
CA GLN A 207 -5.49 -1.60 -23.19
C GLN A 207 -6.76 -2.17 -23.84
N LEU A 208 -7.03 -1.81 -25.10
CA LEU A 208 -8.29 -2.15 -25.77
C LEU A 208 -8.41 -3.64 -26.12
N ALA A 209 -7.33 -4.41 -25.95
CA ALA A 209 -7.39 -5.87 -25.96
C ALA A 209 -8.17 -6.45 -24.76
N LEU A 210 -8.32 -5.67 -23.67
CA LEU A 210 -8.91 -6.11 -22.40
C LEU A 210 -10.14 -5.27 -21.99
N VAL A 211 -10.23 -4.02 -22.41
CA VAL A 211 -11.32 -3.10 -22.06
C VAL A 211 -11.84 -2.33 -23.28
N LYS A 212 -13.00 -1.68 -23.12
CA LYS A 212 -13.57 -0.81 -24.15
C LYS A 212 -13.37 0.66 -23.76
N PRO A 213 -13.30 1.59 -24.72
CA PRO A 213 -13.34 3.02 -24.41
C PRO A 213 -14.58 3.36 -23.59
N TRP A 214 -14.43 4.26 -22.64
CA TRP A 214 -15.51 4.72 -21.79
C TRP A 214 -15.35 6.20 -21.46
N ARG A 215 -16.38 6.99 -21.75
CA ARG A 215 -16.41 8.42 -21.40
C ARG A 215 -17.44 8.63 -20.29
N PRO A 216 -17.02 9.01 -19.07
CA PRO A 216 -17.96 9.38 -18.01
C PRO A 216 -18.81 10.60 -18.43
N ALA A 217 -19.99 10.76 -17.83
CA ALA A 217 -20.89 11.87 -18.16
C ALA A 217 -20.32 13.23 -17.75
N ARG A 218 -19.58 13.27 -16.63
CA ARG A 218 -18.91 14.47 -16.12
C ARG A 218 -17.76 14.16 -15.15
N LEU A 219 -16.88 15.15 -15.04
CA LEU A 219 -15.85 15.27 -14.02
C LEU A 219 -16.18 16.48 -13.13
N VAL A 220 -16.16 16.28 -11.82
CA VAL A 220 -16.44 17.32 -10.83
C VAL A 220 -15.34 17.39 -9.76
N TRP A 221 -15.12 18.57 -9.20
CA TRP A 221 -14.25 18.77 -8.04
C TRP A 221 -15.09 18.80 -6.75
N ASN A 222 -14.78 17.93 -5.78
CA ASN A 222 -15.38 17.99 -4.44
C ASN A 222 -14.61 18.96 -3.54
N THR A 223 -15.23 20.11 -3.26
CA THR A 223 -14.65 21.17 -2.42
C THR A 223 -15.37 21.32 -1.09
N SER A 224 -14.80 22.10 -0.17
CA SER A 224 -15.37 22.35 1.16
C SER A 224 -14.86 23.67 1.75
N PRO A 225 -15.59 24.29 2.70
CA PRO A 225 -15.14 25.49 3.40
C PRO A 225 -13.75 25.36 4.05
N PHE A 226 -13.37 24.14 4.46
CA PHE A 226 -12.09 23.84 5.10
C PHE A 226 -10.88 24.21 4.24
N PHE A 227 -10.96 24.01 2.92
CA PHE A 227 -9.87 24.36 2.00
C PHE A 227 -9.58 25.87 1.96
N PHE A 228 -10.59 26.68 2.27
CA PHE A 228 -10.50 28.14 2.24
C PHE A 228 -10.15 28.70 3.62
N SER A 229 -10.78 28.19 4.68
CA SER A 229 -10.54 28.65 6.05
C SER A 229 -9.10 28.44 6.50
N ASN A 230 -8.46 27.32 6.11
CA ASN A 230 -7.05 27.06 6.43
C ASN A 230 -6.08 28.05 5.80
N ARG A 231 -6.54 28.79 4.78
CA ARG A 231 -5.77 29.81 4.06
C ARG A 231 -6.24 31.23 4.41
N ASN A 232 -7.13 31.38 5.41
CA ASN A 232 -7.80 32.63 5.74
C ASN A 232 -8.54 33.26 4.54
N LEU A 233 -9.06 32.42 3.63
CA LEU A 233 -9.85 32.85 2.48
C LEU A 233 -11.35 32.65 2.75
N PRO A 234 -12.23 33.53 2.22
CA PRO A 234 -13.67 33.32 2.29
C PRO A 234 -14.08 32.13 1.40
N PHE A 235 -15.05 31.35 1.85
CA PHE A 235 -15.69 30.32 1.05
C PHE A 235 -16.93 30.88 0.36
N ASP A 236 -16.94 30.89 -0.97
CA ASP A 236 -18.09 31.27 -1.78
C ASP A 236 -18.75 30.02 -2.38
N PRO A 237 -19.97 29.63 -1.95
CA PRO A 237 -20.69 28.51 -2.52
C PRO A 237 -21.40 28.84 -3.84
N THR A 238 -21.34 30.08 -4.32
CA THR A 238 -22.03 30.51 -5.55
C THR A 238 -21.58 29.67 -6.76
N GLY A 239 -22.54 29.11 -7.49
CA GLY A 239 -22.28 28.24 -8.64
C GLY A 239 -21.82 26.81 -8.29
N LEU A 240 -21.74 26.45 -7.01
CA LEU A 240 -21.49 25.07 -6.59
C LEU A 240 -22.79 24.28 -6.44
N THR A 241 -22.78 23.02 -6.88
CA THR A 241 -23.85 22.07 -6.57
C THR A 241 -23.67 21.58 -5.14
N VAL A 242 -24.76 21.58 -4.36
CA VAL A 242 -24.75 21.19 -2.94
C VAL A 242 -25.49 19.87 -2.77
N LEU A 243 -24.84 18.92 -2.09
CA LEU A 243 -25.42 17.64 -1.70
C LEU A 243 -25.56 17.58 -0.18
N GLU A 244 -26.73 17.19 0.32
CA GLU A 244 -26.91 16.78 1.71
C GLU A 244 -26.42 15.33 1.85
N ALA A 245 -25.48 15.10 2.76
CA ALA A 245 -24.74 13.86 2.91
C ALA A 245 -24.70 13.38 4.37
N GLY A 246 -25.52 13.93 5.25
CA GLY A 246 -25.56 13.59 6.67
C GLY A 246 -26.50 12.44 7.01
N GLY A 247 -27.46 12.13 6.13
CA GLY A 247 -28.62 11.26 6.35
C GLY A 247 -28.41 9.93 7.11
N TYR A 248 -29.53 9.34 7.52
CA TYR A 248 -29.59 8.12 8.35
C TYR A 248 -30.14 6.93 7.55
N ASN A 249 -29.46 5.79 7.60
CA ASN A 249 -29.94 4.54 7.02
C ASN A 249 -30.63 3.70 8.11
N PRO A 250 -31.97 3.52 8.07
CA PRO A 250 -32.70 2.79 9.10
C PRO A 250 -32.46 1.28 9.08
N LEU A 251 -32.03 0.70 7.95
CA LEU A 251 -31.72 -0.73 7.86
C LEU A 251 -30.39 -1.06 8.55
N LEU A 252 -29.43 -0.13 8.49
CA LEU A 252 -28.12 -0.27 9.13
C LEU A 252 -28.08 0.30 10.56
N GLY A 253 -29.08 1.10 10.93
CA GLY A 253 -29.14 1.76 12.23
C GLY A 253 -28.06 2.84 12.44
N LYS A 254 -27.53 3.42 11.35
CA LYS A 254 -26.39 4.35 11.38
C LYS A 254 -26.59 5.54 10.45
N ALA A 255 -26.07 6.70 10.84
CA ALA A 255 -25.87 7.82 9.93
C ALA A 255 -24.67 7.59 9.01
N TYR A 256 -24.69 8.14 7.80
CA TYR A 256 -23.53 8.04 6.88
C TYR A 256 -22.29 8.68 7.49
N THR A 257 -22.46 9.74 8.29
CA THR A 257 -21.38 10.40 9.02
C THR A 257 -20.80 9.54 10.15
N GLU A 258 -21.57 8.60 10.71
CA GLU A 258 -21.08 7.65 11.72
C GLU A 258 -20.25 6.54 11.07
N ILE A 259 -20.72 6.02 9.93
CA ILE A 259 -19.94 5.10 9.08
C ILE A 259 -18.65 5.78 8.62
N ALA A 260 -18.73 7.03 8.16
CA ALA A 260 -17.59 7.82 7.71
C ALA A 260 -16.53 8.02 8.79
N ALA A 261 -16.94 8.29 10.03
CA ALA A 261 -16.02 8.45 11.15
C ALA A 261 -15.34 7.13 11.52
N ALA A 262 -16.06 6.01 11.48
CA ALA A 262 -15.49 4.68 11.70
C ALA A 262 -14.50 4.30 10.59
N SER A 263 -14.88 4.56 9.32
CA SER A 263 -14.03 4.37 8.14
C SER A 263 -12.75 5.21 8.22
N LEU A 264 -12.86 6.51 8.53
CA LEU A 264 -11.70 7.39 8.71
C LEU A 264 -10.77 6.92 9.84
N SER A 265 -11.34 6.33 10.90
CA SER A 265 -10.58 5.82 12.04
C SER A 265 -9.79 4.54 11.74
N MET A 266 -9.95 3.93 10.56
CA MET A 266 -9.11 2.82 10.12
C MET A 266 -7.74 3.26 9.59
N HIS A 267 -7.57 4.54 9.21
CA HIS A 267 -6.29 5.15 8.86
C HIS A 267 -5.41 5.38 10.11
N LYS A 268 -5.13 4.30 10.84
CA LYS A 268 -4.47 4.34 12.16
C LYS A 268 -3.03 4.78 12.05
N SER A 269 -2.32 4.39 10.99
CA SER A 269 -0.95 4.84 10.71
C SER A 269 -0.85 6.36 10.54
N GLN A 270 -1.90 7.02 10.04
CA GLN A 270 -1.96 8.47 9.88
C GLN A 270 -2.49 9.19 11.13
N GLY A 271 -3.25 8.50 11.99
CA GLY A 271 -3.80 9.10 13.21
C GLY A 271 -4.93 10.10 12.98
N VAL A 272 -5.71 9.94 11.90
CA VAL A 272 -6.76 10.89 11.47
C VAL A 272 -8.16 10.55 11.99
N GLY A 273 -8.27 9.68 12.99
CA GLY A 273 -9.54 9.31 13.61
C GLY A 273 -10.31 10.53 14.13
N SER A 274 -11.64 10.52 13.99
CA SER A 274 -12.49 11.65 14.39
C SER A 274 -13.80 11.17 15.04
N PRO A 275 -14.39 11.96 15.95
CA PRO A 275 -15.66 11.61 16.53
C PRO A 275 -16.78 11.64 15.48
N PRO A 276 -17.79 10.75 15.58
CA PRO A 276 -18.93 10.77 14.69
C PRO A 276 -19.66 12.13 14.77
N ARG A 277 -19.98 12.69 13.61
CA ARG A 277 -20.87 13.86 13.51
C ARG A 277 -22.31 13.38 13.32
N ARG A 278 -23.28 14.13 13.82
CA ARG A 278 -24.71 13.81 13.70
C ARG A 278 -25.47 14.97 13.06
N GLY A 279 -26.49 14.65 12.26
CA GLY A 279 -27.32 15.63 11.57
C GLY A 279 -26.81 16.00 10.18
N ALA A 280 -27.35 17.09 9.63
CA ALA A 280 -27.12 17.48 8.25
C ALA A 280 -25.63 17.78 7.96
N ARG A 281 -25.16 17.35 6.80
CA ARG A 281 -23.79 17.57 6.31
C ARG A 281 -23.85 17.98 4.85
N LYS A 282 -23.37 19.18 4.51
CA LYS A 282 -23.34 19.64 3.13
C LYS A 282 -21.98 19.32 2.49
N GLU A 283 -22.03 18.79 1.28
CA GLU A 283 -20.88 18.57 0.41
C GLU A 283 -21.05 19.40 -0.87
N TYR A 284 -19.96 19.97 -1.38
CA TYR A 284 -19.99 20.96 -2.46
C TYR A 284 -19.21 20.47 -3.66
N PHE A 285 -19.73 20.76 -4.86
CA PHE A 285 -19.15 20.28 -6.11
C PHE A 285 -19.13 21.38 -7.17
N LYS A 286 -17.99 21.50 -7.86
CA LYS A 286 -17.82 22.34 -9.05
C LYS A 286 -17.69 21.43 -10.28
N LEU A 287 -18.44 21.72 -11.34
CA LEU A 287 -18.24 21.05 -12.63
C LEU A 287 -16.88 21.46 -13.20
N LEU A 288 -16.08 20.49 -13.64
CA LEU A 288 -14.84 20.74 -14.37
C LEU A 288 -15.04 20.46 -15.87
N GLU A 289 -15.55 19.28 -16.21
CA GLU A 289 -15.77 18.86 -17.60
C GLU A 289 -17.01 17.98 -17.77
N GLY A 290 -17.52 17.92 -19.01
CA GLY A 290 -18.63 17.05 -19.40
C GLY A 290 -19.98 17.75 -19.39
N GLN A 291 -21.05 16.97 -19.20
CA GLN A 291 -22.41 17.47 -19.20
C GLN A 291 -22.66 18.41 -18.01
N PRO A 292 -23.43 19.50 -18.18
CA PRO A 292 -23.76 20.40 -17.08
C PRO A 292 -24.56 19.69 -15.98
N MET A 293 -24.40 20.17 -14.74
CA MET A 293 -25.24 19.79 -13.60
C MET A 293 -25.75 21.06 -12.92
N THR A 294 -27.06 21.13 -12.69
CA THR A 294 -27.71 22.29 -12.06
C THR A 294 -28.18 21.96 -10.64
N SER A 295 -28.64 20.73 -10.43
CA SER A 295 -29.31 20.32 -9.20
C SER A 295 -28.69 19.09 -8.53
N ALA A 296 -28.11 18.16 -9.31
CA ALA A 296 -27.56 16.91 -8.77
C ALA A 296 -26.39 16.36 -9.61
N LEU A 297 -25.47 15.65 -8.95
CA LEU A 297 -24.30 15.04 -9.61
C LEU A 297 -24.68 14.07 -10.73
N PHE A 298 -25.77 13.31 -10.57
CA PHE A 298 -26.25 12.32 -11.52
C PHE A 298 -27.39 12.82 -12.42
N GLU A 299 -27.64 14.13 -12.47
CA GLU A 299 -28.67 14.72 -13.34
C GLU A 299 -28.47 14.28 -14.80
N GLY A 300 -29.48 13.67 -15.43
CA GLY A 300 -29.40 13.17 -16.80
C GLY A 300 -28.67 11.83 -16.98
N VAL A 301 -28.23 11.18 -15.90
CA VAL A 301 -27.69 9.81 -15.92
C VAL A 301 -28.81 8.83 -15.54
N ASP A 302 -29.11 7.87 -16.42
CA ASP A 302 -29.99 6.76 -16.08
C ASP A 302 -29.27 5.78 -15.14
N THR A 303 -29.67 5.75 -13.88
CA THR A 303 -29.17 4.81 -12.85
C THR A 303 -30.11 3.64 -12.62
N GLY A 304 -31.07 3.39 -13.51
CA GLY A 304 -32.01 2.28 -13.44
C GLY A 304 -31.82 1.25 -14.54
N TRP A 305 -32.68 0.24 -14.55
CA TRP A 305 -32.63 -0.85 -15.53
C TRP A 305 -32.95 -0.41 -16.97
N SER A 306 -33.56 0.76 -17.20
CA SER A 306 -33.89 1.26 -18.54
C SER A 306 -32.66 1.42 -19.45
N ARG A 307 -31.45 1.55 -18.88
CA ARG A 307 -30.20 1.57 -19.64
C ARG A 307 -29.79 0.21 -20.23
N VAL A 308 -30.42 -0.88 -19.79
CA VAL A 308 -30.20 -2.24 -20.31
C VAL A 308 -31.40 -2.61 -21.20
N PRO A 309 -31.19 -2.91 -22.50
CA PRO A 309 -32.28 -3.28 -23.39
C PRO A 309 -33.06 -4.52 -22.89
N ASN A 310 -34.39 -4.49 -23.02
CA ASN A 310 -35.31 -5.58 -22.64
C ASN A 310 -35.31 -5.97 -21.16
N SER A 311 -34.89 -5.08 -20.25
CA SER A 311 -34.77 -5.35 -18.81
C SER A 311 -36.03 -5.05 -17.99
N ALA A 312 -37.10 -4.51 -18.59
CA ALA A 312 -38.27 -4.00 -17.86
C ALA A 312 -38.93 -5.06 -16.98
N SER A 313 -39.03 -6.30 -17.46
CA SER A 313 -39.57 -7.45 -16.71
C SER A 313 -38.67 -7.82 -15.53
N VAL A 314 -37.35 -7.81 -15.71
CA VAL A 314 -36.37 -8.05 -14.64
C VAL A 314 -36.51 -6.99 -13.55
N ALA A 315 -36.58 -5.71 -13.93
CA ALA A 315 -36.76 -4.62 -12.98
C ALA A 315 -38.07 -4.73 -12.20
N ALA A 316 -39.15 -5.16 -12.85
CA ALA A 316 -40.44 -5.40 -12.19
C ALA A 316 -40.36 -6.56 -11.18
N LYS A 317 -39.74 -7.68 -11.57
CA LYS A 317 -39.54 -8.84 -10.68
C LYS A 317 -38.65 -8.51 -9.49
N ILE A 318 -37.57 -7.75 -9.67
CA ILE A 318 -36.71 -7.29 -8.56
C ILE A 318 -37.53 -6.44 -7.58
N ARG A 319 -38.35 -5.50 -8.06
CA ARG A 319 -39.23 -4.69 -7.20
C ARG A 319 -40.24 -5.54 -6.44
N GLN A 320 -40.80 -6.57 -7.08
CA GLN A 320 -41.70 -7.52 -6.42
C GLN A 320 -40.98 -8.24 -5.27
N VAL A 321 -39.79 -8.81 -5.52
CA VAL A 321 -39.00 -9.49 -4.50
C VAL A 321 -38.67 -8.56 -3.32
N ILE A 322 -38.30 -7.30 -3.59
CA ILE A 322 -38.06 -6.30 -2.54
C ILE A 322 -39.32 -6.07 -1.69
N SER A 323 -40.50 -5.99 -2.32
CA SER A 323 -41.76 -5.73 -1.60
C SER A 323 -42.27 -6.93 -0.80
N GLU A 324 -41.91 -8.15 -1.20
CA GLU A 324 -42.33 -9.41 -0.57
C GLU A 324 -41.24 -9.98 0.36
N PHE A 325 -40.09 -9.32 0.49
CA PHE A 325 -38.99 -9.77 1.35
C PHE A 325 -39.43 -9.85 2.82
N HIS A 326 -39.23 -11.01 3.44
CA HIS A 326 -39.53 -11.26 4.84
C HIS A 326 -38.23 -11.34 5.66
N PRO A 327 -37.89 -10.32 6.48
CA PRO A 327 -36.63 -10.31 7.24
C PRO A 327 -36.43 -11.51 8.18
N ALA A 328 -37.53 -12.10 8.67
CA ALA A 328 -37.50 -13.29 9.53
C ALA A 328 -37.44 -14.62 8.76
N ASP A 329 -37.68 -14.59 7.44
CA ASP A 329 -37.57 -15.73 6.53
C ASP A 329 -37.00 -15.30 5.16
N PRO A 330 -35.69 -14.94 5.09
CA PRO A 330 -35.06 -14.54 3.83
C PRO A 330 -35.08 -15.63 2.75
N ALA A 331 -35.19 -16.90 3.16
CA ALA A 331 -35.21 -18.04 2.24
C ALA A 331 -36.45 -18.05 1.35
N ALA A 332 -37.58 -17.48 1.81
CA ALA A 332 -38.79 -17.34 1.01
C ALA A 332 -38.55 -16.64 -0.34
N SER A 333 -37.57 -15.73 -0.42
CA SER A 333 -37.23 -15.01 -1.66
C SER A 333 -36.38 -15.82 -2.65
N VAL A 334 -35.79 -16.95 -2.27
CA VAL A 334 -34.80 -17.67 -3.12
C VAL A 334 -35.40 -18.14 -4.44
N ALA A 335 -36.64 -18.62 -4.44
CA ALA A 335 -37.30 -19.07 -5.67
C ALA A 335 -37.43 -17.91 -6.69
N ASP A 336 -37.92 -16.76 -6.24
CA ASP A 336 -38.05 -15.58 -7.11
C ASP A 336 -36.70 -15.01 -7.54
N LEU A 337 -35.69 -15.05 -6.66
CA LEU A 337 -34.33 -14.62 -7.01
C LEU A 337 -33.71 -15.52 -8.09
N LEU A 338 -33.97 -16.83 -8.05
CA LEU A 338 -33.56 -17.76 -9.09
C LEU A 338 -34.27 -17.49 -10.44
N GLU A 339 -35.53 -17.04 -10.42
CA GLU A 339 -36.22 -16.57 -11.63
C GLU A 339 -35.60 -15.29 -12.18
N VAL A 340 -35.28 -14.32 -11.31
CA VAL A 340 -34.56 -13.09 -11.70
C VAL A 340 -33.22 -13.44 -12.35
N ARG A 341 -32.49 -14.39 -11.77
CA ARG A 341 -31.19 -14.86 -12.28
C ARG A 341 -31.31 -15.48 -13.68
N GLN A 342 -32.34 -16.28 -13.90
CA GLN A 342 -32.62 -16.87 -15.20
C GLN A 342 -32.99 -15.78 -16.22
N ALA A 343 -33.83 -14.82 -15.85
CA ALA A 343 -34.21 -13.70 -16.70
C ALA A 343 -33.03 -12.81 -17.07
N LEU A 344 -32.13 -12.53 -16.12
CA LEU A 344 -30.87 -11.81 -16.37
C LEU A 344 -29.99 -12.53 -17.40
N SER A 345 -29.94 -13.86 -17.34
CA SER A 345 -29.14 -14.66 -18.29
C SER A 345 -29.66 -14.58 -19.73
N GLY A 346 -30.91 -14.13 -19.94
CA GLY A 346 -31.49 -13.86 -21.25
C GLY A 346 -31.18 -12.47 -21.82
N LEU A 347 -30.62 -11.56 -21.02
CA LEU A 347 -30.30 -10.19 -21.45
C LEU A 347 -28.93 -10.13 -22.13
N LYS A 348 -28.85 -9.34 -23.21
CA LYS A 348 -27.59 -9.08 -23.92
C LYS A 348 -26.98 -7.78 -23.44
N ASP A 349 -26.10 -7.86 -22.45
CA ASP A 349 -25.33 -6.74 -21.96
C ASP A 349 -24.01 -7.24 -21.35
N GLU A 350 -22.90 -6.61 -21.73
CA GLU A 350 -21.54 -6.99 -21.31
C GLU A 350 -21.03 -6.11 -20.15
N GLY A 351 -21.90 -5.30 -19.52
CA GLY A 351 -21.52 -4.33 -18.51
C GLY A 351 -22.19 -4.56 -17.15
N TRP A 352 -23.48 -4.32 -17.08
CA TRP A 352 -24.30 -4.40 -15.87
C TRP A 352 -24.80 -5.81 -15.57
N VAL A 353 -25.20 -6.60 -16.58
CA VAL A 353 -25.79 -7.93 -16.36
C VAL A 353 -24.83 -8.90 -15.66
N PRO A 354 -23.55 -9.06 -16.08
CA PRO A 354 -22.62 -9.94 -15.37
C PRO A 354 -22.43 -9.53 -13.90
N LYS A 355 -22.32 -8.22 -13.64
CA LYS A 355 -22.17 -7.67 -12.29
C LYS A 355 -23.42 -7.91 -11.44
N LYS A 356 -24.61 -7.59 -11.95
CA LYS A 356 -25.88 -7.76 -11.22
C LYS A 356 -26.18 -9.23 -10.97
N LYS A 357 -25.76 -10.13 -11.85
CA LYS A 357 -25.82 -11.57 -11.63
C LYS A 357 -24.89 -12.03 -10.51
N ALA A 358 -23.65 -11.52 -10.47
CA ALA A 358 -22.73 -11.80 -9.35
C ALA A 358 -23.26 -11.29 -8.01
N GLU A 359 -23.82 -10.07 -7.97
CA GLU A 359 -24.50 -9.52 -6.77
C GLU A 359 -25.70 -10.37 -6.36
N LEU A 360 -26.51 -10.82 -7.32
CA LEU A 360 -27.66 -11.68 -7.09
C LEU A 360 -27.26 -13.05 -6.53
N ASP A 361 -26.18 -13.66 -7.04
CA ASP A 361 -25.67 -14.94 -6.54
C ASP A 361 -25.22 -14.79 -5.06
N GLN A 362 -24.61 -13.66 -4.67
CA GLN A 362 -24.32 -13.37 -3.25
C GLN A 362 -25.59 -13.21 -2.40
N ILE A 363 -26.62 -12.54 -2.92
CA ILE A 363 -27.90 -12.38 -2.21
C ILE A 363 -28.60 -13.73 -2.04
N ILE A 364 -28.56 -14.60 -3.04
CA ILE A 364 -29.10 -15.97 -2.94
C ILE A 364 -28.37 -16.74 -1.84
N ALA A 365 -27.04 -16.69 -1.79
CA ALA A 365 -26.27 -17.31 -0.72
C ALA A 365 -26.65 -16.75 0.66
N ALA A 366 -26.79 -15.43 0.80
CA ALA A 366 -27.21 -14.79 2.05
C ALA A 366 -28.64 -15.19 2.47
N CYS A 367 -29.59 -15.24 1.53
CA CYS A 367 -30.96 -15.70 1.78
C CYS A 367 -31.03 -17.17 2.22
N LEU A 368 -30.11 -18.02 1.72
CA LEU A 368 -29.96 -19.41 2.15
C LEU A 368 -29.25 -19.55 3.51
N GLY A 369 -28.79 -18.45 4.12
CA GLY A 369 -27.90 -18.51 5.27
C GLY A 369 -26.68 -19.39 4.99
N LEU A 370 -26.25 -19.44 3.72
CA LEU A 370 -25.20 -20.31 3.26
C LEU A 370 -23.87 -19.80 3.81
N HIS A 371 -23.20 -20.64 4.58
CA HIS A 371 -21.81 -20.41 4.99
C HIS A 371 -20.95 -21.47 4.33
N VAL A 372 -19.94 -21.05 3.56
CA VAL A 372 -18.91 -21.93 3.01
C VAL A 372 -17.54 -21.38 3.35
N GLU A 373 -16.70 -22.23 3.91
CA GLU A 373 -15.35 -21.88 4.31
C GLU A 373 -14.36 -22.93 3.81
N ALA A 374 -13.29 -22.47 3.15
CA ALA A 374 -12.12 -23.28 2.84
C ALA A 374 -11.00 -22.87 3.80
N SER A 375 -10.49 -23.83 4.58
CA SER A 375 -9.48 -23.54 5.60
C SER A 375 -8.32 -24.52 5.57
N THR A 376 -7.18 -24.08 6.06
CA THR A 376 -6.00 -24.92 6.30
C THR A 376 -5.40 -24.61 7.68
N SER A 377 -4.71 -25.58 8.27
CA SER A 377 -4.02 -25.45 9.55
C SER A 377 -2.57 -24.95 9.41
N ASN A 378 -2.08 -24.76 8.18
CA ASN A 378 -0.74 -24.24 7.93
C ASN A 378 -0.81 -22.78 7.44
N ALA A 379 -0.21 -21.85 8.19
CA ALA A 379 -0.17 -20.44 7.82
C ALA A 379 0.70 -20.16 6.58
N THR A 380 1.62 -21.07 6.26
CA THR A 380 2.58 -20.91 5.17
C THR A 380 2.75 -22.22 4.42
N MET A 381 2.85 -22.12 3.10
CA MET A 381 3.10 -23.23 2.18
C MET A 381 4.18 -22.85 1.17
N THR A 382 4.90 -23.84 0.64
CA THR A 382 5.89 -23.68 -0.42
C THR A 382 5.36 -24.30 -1.72
N PRO A 383 5.59 -23.70 -2.90
CA PRO A 383 5.31 -24.34 -4.18
C PRO A 383 5.82 -25.79 -4.23
N GLY A 384 5.04 -26.69 -4.84
CA GLY A 384 5.32 -28.14 -4.87
C GLY A 384 4.70 -28.94 -3.72
N GLN A 385 4.35 -28.30 -2.60
CA GLN A 385 3.67 -28.97 -1.48
C GLN A 385 2.20 -29.28 -1.79
N THR A 386 1.64 -30.27 -1.08
CA THR A 386 0.21 -30.56 -1.09
C THR A 386 -0.47 -29.84 0.07
N ALA A 387 -1.41 -28.97 -0.25
CA ALA A 387 -2.26 -28.30 0.72
C ALA A 387 -3.37 -29.23 1.19
N ALA A 388 -3.45 -29.47 2.51
CA ALA A 388 -4.64 -30.03 3.13
C ALA A 388 -5.65 -28.89 3.36
N VAL A 389 -6.82 -29.03 2.74
CA VAL A 389 -7.90 -28.03 2.76
C VAL A 389 -9.14 -28.67 3.35
N LYS A 390 -9.67 -28.09 4.42
CA LYS A 390 -10.96 -28.45 5.00
C LYS A 390 -12.01 -27.52 4.42
N LEU A 391 -12.94 -28.07 3.65
CA LEU A 391 -14.12 -27.37 3.16
C LEU A 391 -15.29 -27.63 4.09
N GLU A 392 -15.81 -26.58 4.70
CA GLU A 392 -17.00 -26.60 5.56
C GLU A 392 -18.13 -25.84 4.84
N ALA A 393 -19.30 -26.47 4.71
CA ALA A 393 -20.47 -25.86 4.09
C ALA A 393 -21.73 -26.15 4.91
N ILE A 394 -22.56 -25.13 5.12
CA ILE A 394 -23.85 -25.27 5.81
C ILE A 394 -24.90 -24.41 5.13
N ASN A 395 -26.06 -25.01 4.88
CA ASN A 395 -27.30 -24.36 4.46
C ASN A 395 -28.19 -24.26 5.69
N ARG A 396 -28.76 -23.09 6.01
CA ARG A 396 -29.54 -22.91 7.25
C ARG A 396 -31.05 -23.13 7.07
N TRP A 397 -31.51 -23.36 5.85
CA TRP A 397 -32.94 -23.44 5.52
C TRP A 397 -33.34 -24.72 4.81
N ASN A 398 -34.65 -24.97 4.73
CA ASN A 398 -35.23 -26.18 4.13
C ASN A 398 -35.22 -26.21 2.60
N ILE A 399 -34.53 -25.27 1.96
CA ILE A 399 -34.36 -25.25 0.49
C ILE A 399 -33.27 -26.25 0.12
N PRO A 400 -33.52 -27.22 -0.79
CA PRO A 400 -32.52 -28.19 -1.18
C PRO A 400 -31.29 -27.55 -1.83
N VAL A 401 -30.11 -27.76 -1.23
CA VAL A 401 -28.81 -27.38 -1.76
C VAL A 401 -27.91 -28.61 -1.84
N THR A 402 -27.22 -28.79 -2.95
CA THR A 402 -26.22 -29.87 -3.14
C THR A 402 -24.88 -29.28 -3.54
N LEU A 403 -23.82 -29.62 -2.81
CA LEU A 403 -22.43 -29.38 -3.22
C LEU A 403 -22.03 -30.45 -4.25
N GLN A 404 -22.00 -30.06 -5.53
CA GLN A 404 -21.78 -30.98 -6.63
C GLN A 404 -20.29 -31.21 -6.92
N GLU A 405 -19.50 -30.14 -7.03
CA GLU A 405 -18.11 -30.21 -7.48
C GLU A 405 -17.27 -29.17 -6.75
N VAL A 406 -16.01 -29.52 -6.49
CA VAL A 406 -14.94 -28.58 -6.10
C VAL A 406 -13.86 -28.63 -7.17
N ARG A 407 -13.42 -27.46 -7.65
CA ARG A 407 -12.31 -27.31 -8.60
C ARG A 407 -11.18 -26.54 -7.94
N PHE A 408 -9.95 -26.89 -8.30
CA PHE A 408 -8.73 -26.23 -7.86
C PHE A 408 -8.12 -25.49 -9.06
N PRO A 409 -8.42 -24.19 -9.27
CA PRO A 409 -7.99 -23.46 -10.46
C PRO A 409 -6.47 -23.48 -10.70
N LEU A 410 -5.66 -23.62 -9.63
CA LEU A 410 -4.20 -23.64 -9.74
C LEU A 410 -3.65 -24.93 -10.33
N SER A 411 -4.16 -26.08 -9.92
CA SER A 411 -3.72 -27.38 -10.45
C SER A 411 -4.52 -27.83 -11.67
N GLY A 412 -5.73 -27.29 -11.85
CA GLY A 412 -6.70 -27.74 -12.84
C GLY A 412 -7.49 -28.98 -12.41
N ASP A 413 -7.23 -29.51 -11.21
CA ASP A 413 -7.93 -30.67 -10.69
C ASP A 413 -9.38 -30.35 -10.33
N SER A 414 -10.27 -31.32 -10.45
CA SER A 414 -11.61 -31.24 -9.89
C SER A 414 -12.04 -32.53 -9.21
N THR A 415 -12.90 -32.39 -8.21
CA THR A 415 -13.45 -33.47 -7.41
C THR A 415 -14.96 -33.34 -7.39
N ARG A 416 -15.64 -34.37 -7.88
CA ARG A 416 -17.09 -34.50 -7.74
C ARG A 416 -17.42 -34.94 -6.31
N ILE A 417 -18.30 -34.20 -5.64
CA ILE A 417 -18.67 -34.38 -4.24
C ILE A 417 -20.09 -34.96 -4.10
N ASP A 418 -21.04 -34.45 -4.86
CA ASP A 418 -22.48 -34.80 -4.80
C ASP A 418 -23.05 -34.92 -3.37
N ALA A 419 -22.68 -33.99 -2.48
CA ALA A 419 -23.14 -33.99 -1.10
C ALA A 419 -24.35 -33.06 -0.95
N ALA A 420 -25.48 -33.60 -0.50
CA ALA A 420 -26.58 -32.78 -0.01
C ALA A 420 -26.10 -31.94 1.19
N LEU A 421 -26.58 -30.70 1.29
CA LEU A 421 -26.41 -29.84 2.47
C LEU A 421 -27.74 -29.83 3.23
N PRO A 422 -27.93 -30.71 4.24
CA PRO A 422 -29.17 -30.77 4.98
C PRO A 422 -29.41 -29.47 5.75
N PRO A 423 -30.67 -29.12 6.04
CA PRO A 423 -30.99 -27.89 6.73
C PRO A 423 -30.34 -27.82 8.11
N ASN A 424 -29.55 -26.76 8.30
CA ASN A 424 -28.84 -26.44 9.54
C ASN A 424 -27.83 -27.51 10.00
N GLU A 425 -27.35 -28.37 9.09
CA GLU A 425 -26.32 -29.37 9.36
C GLU A 425 -25.01 -29.03 8.64
N LEU A 426 -23.90 -29.11 9.37
CA LEU A 426 -22.57 -28.82 8.84
C LEU A 426 -22.06 -30.01 8.01
N VAL A 427 -21.76 -29.77 6.74
CA VAL A 427 -21.07 -30.74 5.89
C VAL A 427 -19.61 -30.34 5.78
N ALA A 428 -18.72 -31.24 6.19
CA ALA A 428 -17.28 -31.06 6.07
C ALA A 428 -16.69 -32.04 5.05
N LYS A 429 -15.73 -31.58 4.25
CA LYS A 429 -14.96 -32.38 3.29
C LYS A 429 -13.48 -32.07 3.45
N ASP A 430 -12.70 -33.12 3.68
CA ASP A 430 -11.25 -33.03 3.64
C ASP A 430 -10.79 -33.18 2.18
N LEU A 431 -10.08 -32.17 1.72
CA LEU A 431 -9.59 -32.04 0.36
C LEU A 431 -8.07 -31.90 0.37
N SER A 432 -7.45 -32.25 -0.75
CA SER A 432 -6.02 -32.07 -0.95
C SER A 432 -5.75 -31.49 -2.33
N CYS A 433 -4.92 -30.46 -2.40
CA CYS A 433 -4.57 -29.80 -3.65
C CYS A 433 -3.05 -29.65 -3.74
N LYS A 434 -2.46 -30.09 -4.85
CA LYS A 434 -1.02 -29.86 -5.09
C LYS A 434 -0.82 -28.41 -5.54
N ILE A 435 0.04 -27.69 -4.84
CA ILE A 435 0.46 -26.33 -5.26
C ILE A 435 1.48 -26.50 -6.40
N PRO A 436 1.22 -25.98 -7.61
CA PRO A 436 2.18 -26.04 -8.70
C PRO A 436 3.56 -25.46 -8.32
N GLU A 437 4.63 -26.04 -8.86
CA GLU A 437 6.02 -25.59 -8.62
C GLU A 437 6.27 -24.14 -9.07
N ASN A 438 5.46 -23.65 -10.03
CA ASN A 438 5.54 -22.31 -10.58
C ASN A 438 4.53 -21.33 -9.95
N THR A 439 3.84 -21.70 -8.86
CA THR A 439 2.95 -20.79 -8.16
C THR A 439 3.74 -19.58 -7.64
N PRO A 440 3.34 -18.34 -7.96
CA PRO A 440 4.03 -17.15 -7.49
C PRO A 440 3.91 -17.04 -5.96
N TYR A 441 4.97 -16.53 -5.34
CA TYR A 441 4.94 -16.22 -3.91
C TYR A 441 3.94 -15.12 -3.58
N SER A 442 3.48 -15.11 -2.32
CA SER A 442 2.49 -14.16 -1.80
C SER A 442 2.98 -12.73 -1.62
N GLN A 443 4.16 -12.40 -2.15
CA GLN A 443 4.64 -11.03 -2.25
C GLN A 443 3.61 -10.17 -3.00
N PRO A 444 3.23 -8.98 -2.48
CA PRO A 444 2.37 -8.05 -3.17
C PRO A 444 2.85 -7.79 -4.60
N TYR A 445 1.95 -7.81 -5.58
CA TYR A 445 2.35 -7.82 -6.99
C TYR A 445 3.20 -6.62 -7.41
N TRP A 446 3.01 -5.47 -6.76
CA TRP A 446 3.77 -4.25 -7.01
C TRP A 446 5.17 -4.24 -6.36
N LEU A 447 5.50 -5.25 -5.55
CA LEU A 447 6.79 -5.42 -4.87
C LEU A 447 7.57 -6.64 -5.36
N ARG A 448 7.14 -7.26 -6.47
CA ARG A 448 7.82 -8.44 -7.05
C ARG A 448 9.06 -8.05 -7.85
N GLN A 449 9.08 -6.84 -8.41
CA GLN A 449 10.16 -6.30 -9.23
C GLN A 449 10.57 -4.92 -8.70
N PRO A 450 11.85 -4.54 -8.83
CA PRO A 450 12.30 -3.20 -8.46
C PRO A 450 11.61 -2.13 -9.34
N GLY A 451 11.13 -1.07 -8.71
CA GLY A 451 10.54 0.08 -9.38
C GLY A 451 11.55 1.19 -9.72
N THR A 452 11.03 2.33 -10.14
CA THR A 452 11.75 3.61 -10.14
C THR A 452 11.42 4.39 -8.85
N LEU A 453 12.02 5.56 -8.65
CA LEU A 453 11.66 6.46 -7.56
C LEU A 453 10.14 6.76 -7.52
N GLY A 454 9.49 6.90 -8.67
CA GLY A 454 8.09 7.30 -8.78
C GLY A 454 7.10 6.21 -9.18
N THR A 455 7.55 5.00 -9.54
CA THR A 455 6.64 3.97 -10.06
C THR A 455 7.06 2.55 -9.70
N PHE A 456 6.11 1.78 -9.16
CA PHE A 456 6.25 0.33 -9.00
C PHE A 456 6.29 -0.37 -10.35
N ALA A 457 7.10 -1.43 -10.46
CA ALA A 457 7.15 -2.26 -11.66
C ALA A 457 6.07 -3.36 -11.60
N VAL A 458 5.15 -3.33 -12.57
CA VAL A 458 4.07 -4.31 -12.72
C VAL A 458 3.89 -4.64 -14.20
N ASP A 459 4.14 -5.90 -14.55
CA ASP A 459 4.13 -6.36 -15.94
C ASP A 459 2.74 -6.80 -16.42
N ASP A 460 1.88 -7.28 -15.52
CA ASP A 460 0.51 -7.71 -15.88
C ASP A 460 -0.49 -6.56 -15.71
N GLN A 461 -1.00 -6.06 -16.84
CA GLN A 461 -2.03 -5.02 -16.90
C GLN A 461 -3.26 -5.32 -16.04
N LYS A 462 -3.63 -6.59 -15.85
CA LYS A 462 -4.82 -6.98 -15.09
C LYS A 462 -4.67 -6.76 -13.58
N LEU A 463 -3.43 -6.71 -13.07
CA LEU A 463 -3.13 -6.44 -11.67
C LEU A 463 -3.17 -4.95 -11.36
N ILE A 464 -2.89 -4.09 -12.35
CA ILE A 464 -2.99 -2.63 -12.19
C ILE A 464 -4.43 -2.26 -11.82
N GLY A 465 -4.57 -1.41 -10.81
CA GLY A 465 -5.86 -1.07 -10.21
C GLY A 465 -6.18 -1.90 -8.97
N LEU A 466 -5.67 -3.12 -8.80
CA LEU A 466 -6.07 -3.98 -7.68
C LEU A 466 -5.40 -3.54 -6.36
N PRO A 467 -6.12 -3.58 -5.22
CA PRO A 467 -5.53 -3.28 -3.91
C PRO A 467 -4.62 -4.38 -3.39
N GLU A 468 -4.99 -5.65 -3.62
CA GLU A 468 -4.26 -6.82 -3.17
C GLU A 468 -4.07 -7.83 -4.31
N ASN A 469 -3.25 -8.86 -4.06
CA ASN A 469 -3.14 -9.99 -4.97
C ASN A 469 -4.49 -10.73 -5.06
N PRO A 470 -4.83 -11.34 -6.21
CA PRO A 470 -5.87 -12.37 -6.24
C PRO A 470 -5.55 -13.50 -5.25
N PRO A 471 -6.57 -14.22 -4.74
CA PRO A 471 -6.39 -15.37 -3.85
C PRO A 471 -5.26 -16.32 -4.29
N HIS A 472 -4.41 -16.70 -3.35
CA HIS A 472 -3.24 -17.56 -3.62
C HIS A 472 -3.55 -19.05 -3.63
N LEU A 473 -4.68 -19.46 -3.05
CA LEU A 473 -5.20 -20.82 -3.10
C LEU A 473 -6.74 -20.77 -3.20
N PRO A 474 -7.28 -20.26 -4.33
CA PRO A 474 -8.71 -20.26 -4.54
C PRO A 474 -9.22 -21.69 -4.74
N ILE A 475 -10.42 -21.96 -4.28
CA ILE A 475 -11.21 -23.12 -4.71
C ILE A 475 -12.49 -22.60 -5.37
N GLU A 476 -12.94 -23.27 -6.43
CA GLU A 476 -14.25 -23.00 -7.02
C GLU A 476 -15.20 -24.11 -6.60
N ILE A 477 -16.33 -23.75 -6.00
CA ILE A 477 -17.39 -24.69 -5.63
C ILE A 477 -18.57 -24.54 -6.59
N THR A 478 -19.18 -25.66 -6.93
CA THR A 478 -20.42 -25.71 -7.71
C THR A 478 -21.54 -26.22 -6.82
N LEU A 479 -22.57 -25.40 -6.65
CA LEU A 479 -23.77 -25.71 -5.90
C LEU A 479 -24.96 -25.86 -6.84
N GLN A 480 -25.82 -26.84 -6.55
CA GLN A 480 -27.15 -26.93 -7.14
C GLN A 480 -28.17 -26.45 -6.12
N VAL A 481 -28.90 -25.38 -6.45
CA VAL A 481 -29.96 -24.78 -5.63
C VAL A 481 -31.25 -24.84 -6.43
N SER A 482 -32.25 -25.59 -5.94
CA SER A 482 -33.56 -25.74 -6.60
C SER A 482 -33.47 -26.02 -8.12
N GLY A 483 -32.51 -26.84 -8.52
CA GLY A 483 -32.28 -27.24 -9.93
C GLY A 483 -31.40 -26.30 -10.76
N GLN A 484 -31.00 -25.12 -10.26
CA GLN A 484 -30.05 -24.24 -10.94
C GLN A 484 -28.61 -24.42 -10.41
N GLU A 485 -27.64 -24.29 -11.31
CA GLU A 485 -26.21 -24.30 -10.97
C GLU A 485 -25.72 -22.88 -10.63
N LEU A 486 -25.10 -22.75 -9.44
CA LEU A 486 -24.41 -21.56 -8.97
C LEU A 486 -22.96 -21.92 -8.65
N ARG A 487 -22.03 -21.04 -9.03
CA ARG A 487 -20.60 -21.24 -8.80
C ARG A 487 -20.06 -20.12 -7.94
N TYR A 488 -19.19 -20.46 -7.01
CA TYR A 488 -18.54 -19.50 -6.13
C TYR A 488 -17.06 -19.78 -6.02
N VAL A 489 -16.25 -18.73 -5.95
CA VAL A 489 -14.85 -18.84 -5.53
C VAL A 489 -14.81 -18.68 -4.01
N VAL A 490 -14.08 -19.54 -3.33
CA VAL A 490 -13.79 -19.44 -1.90
C VAL A 490 -12.28 -19.35 -1.75
N ASP A 491 -11.80 -18.32 -1.05
CA ASP A 491 -10.39 -18.16 -0.77
C ASP A 491 -10.00 -19.04 0.44
N THR A 492 -9.00 -19.90 0.26
CA THR A 492 -8.54 -20.77 1.35
C THR A 492 -7.75 -19.97 2.37
N ARG A 493 -8.25 -19.92 3.61
CA ARG A 493 -7.63 -19.16 4.71
C ARG A 493 -6.91 -20.05 5.71
N TYR A 494 -5.85 -19.52 6.33
CA TYR A 494 -5.29 -20.13 7.53
C TYR A 494 -6.23 -19.86 8.70
N ARG A 495 -6.67 -20.94 9.37
CA ARG A 495 -7.57 -20.88 10.52
C ARG A 495 -6.84 -21.34 11.78
N THR A 496 -6.90 -20.52 12.81
CA THR A 496 -6.36 -20.82 14.14
C THR A 496 -7.26 -20.25 15.23
N VAL A 497 -7.09 -20.72 16.46
CA VAL A 497 -7.79 -20.17 17.63
C VAL A 497 -6.76 -19.47 18.52
N ASP A 498 -7.01 -18.20 18.79
CA ASP A 498 -6.31 -17.42 19.79
C ASP A 498 -7.15 -17.38 21.08
N PRO A 499 -6.56 -17.59 22.27
CA PRO A 499 -7.31 -17.60 23.53
C PRO A 499 -8.01 -16.28 23.89
N VAL A 500 -7.58 -15.15 23.32
CA VAL A 500 -8.13 -13.81 23.58
C VAL A 500 -9.06 -13.36 22.45
N ALA A 501 -8.60 -13.48 21.20
CA ALA A 501 -9.34 -13.03 20.03
C ALA A 501 -10.36 -14.05 19.50
N GLY A 502 -10.30 -15.30 19.97
CA GLY A 502 -11.14 -16.38 19.49
C GLY A 502 -10.64 -16.92 18.15
N GLU A 503 -11.55 -17.17 17.22
CA GLU A 503 -11.19 -17.68 15.90
C GLU A 503 -10.53 -16.59 15.04
N LEU A 504 -9.33 -16.89 14.54
CA LEU A 504 -8.60 -16.03 13.62
C LEU A 504 -8.55 -16.67 12.24
N ARG A 505 -8.87 -15.87 11.23
CA ARG A 505 -8.71 -16.20 9.81
C ARG A 505 -7.66 -15.28 9.21
N GLN A 506 -6.62 -15.85 8.60
CA GLN A 506 -5.54 -15.11 7.99
C GLN A 506 -5.33 -15.55 6.54
N ALA A 507 -4.80 -14.67 5.71
CA ALA A 507 -4.38 -15.03 4.36
C ALA A 507 -3.31 -16.12 4.42
N LEU A 508 -3.41 -17.13 3.56
CA LEU A 508 -2.36 -18.11 3.37
C LEU A 508 -1.14 -17.46 2.69
N VAL A 509 0.06 -17.77 3.18
CA VAL A 509 1.31 -17.28 2.59
C VAL A 509 1.96 -18.39 1.76
N ILE A 510 2.12 -18.17 0.45
CA ILE A 510 2.98 -18.98 -0.42
C ILE A 510 4.38 -18.40 -0.41
N ALA A 511 5.35 -19.11 0.15
CA ALA A 511 6.71 -18.64 0.42
C ALA A 511 7.79 -19.54 -0.22
N PRO A 512 9.02 -19.05 -0.40
CA PRO A 512 10.17 -19.93 -0.64
C PRO A 512 10.39 -20.88 0.56
N PRO A 513 11.07 -22.02 0.37
CA PRO A 513 11.33 -22.98 1.45
C PRO A 513 12.25 -22.42 2.54
N VAL A 514 13.05 -21.40 2.22
CA VAL A 514 14.03 -20.78 3.11
C VAL A 514 14.10 -19.27 2.88
N PHE A 515 14.31 -18.54 3.97
CA PHE A 515 14.59 -17.10 3.98
C PHE A 515 15.97 -16.80 4.57
N THR A 516 16.55 -15.69 4.15
CA THR A 516 17.85 -15.20 4.64
C THR A 516 17.74 -13.71 4.98
N ASN A 517 18.02 -13.33 6.22
CA ASN A 517 17.91 -11.97 6.72
C ASN A 517 19.25 -11.47 7.26
N PHE A 518 19.66 -10.28 6.84
CA PHE A 518 20.72 -9.52 7.52
C PHE A 518 20.18 -8.88 8.81
N ALA A 519 21.06 -8.69 9.80
CA ALA A 519 20.69 -8.08 11.07
C ALA A 519 20.48 -6.55 10.98
N ASN A 520 21.25 -5.88 10.11
CA ASN A 520 21.23 -4.42 9.94
C ASN A 520 20.79 -4.07 8.52
N GLY A 521 20.15 -2.91 8.34
CA GLY A 521 19.74 -2.40 7.02
C GLY A 521 20.89 -1.80 6.18
N VAL A 522 21.95 -1.35 6.85
CA VAL A 522 23.20 -0.85 6.24
C VAL A 522 24.37 -1.31 7.10
N LEU A 523 25.51 -1.62 6.47
CA LEU A 523 26.76 -2.00 7.11
C LEU A 523 27.87 -0.99 6.74
N MET A 524 28.24 -0.14 7.69
CA MET A 524 29.32 0.83 7.51
C MET A 524 30.66 0.30 7.99
N PHE A 525 31.73 0.57 7.24
CA PHE A 525 33.12 0.23 7.52
C PHE A 525 33.97 1.51 7.50
N ALA A 526 34.28 2.03 8.70
CA ALA A 526 35.13 3.23 8.85
C ALA A 526 36.60 2.98 8.46
N THR A 527 37.04 1.72 8.44
CA THR A 527 38.41 1.29 8.14
C THR A 527 38.40 0.04 7.26
N ASN A 528 39.58 -0.43 6.83
CA ASN A 528 39.73 -1.68 6.08
C ASN A 528 39.67 -2.96 6.94
N GLN A 529 39.29 -2.83 8.21
CA GLN A 529 39.22 -3.96 9.14
C GLN A 529 38.01 -4.84 8.81
N PRO A 530 38.19 -6.17 8.71
CA PRO A 530 37.07 -7.08 8.51
C PRO A 530 36.05 -7.00 9.65
N LYS A 531 34.78 -7.21 9.32
CA LYS A 531 33.69 -7.33 10.31
C LYS A 531 32.98 -8.67 10.15
N SER A 532 32.52 -9.22 11.26
CA SER A 532 31.59 -10.34 11.24
C SER A 532 30.20 -9.84 10.83
N VAL A 533 29.62 -10.48 9.83
CA VAL A 533 28.29 -10.22 9.28
C VAL A 533 27.44 -11.47 9.54
N PRO A 534 26.59 -11.44 10.57
CA PRO A 534 25.66 -12.52 10.83
C PRO A 534 24.49 -12.47 9.83
N VAL A 535 24.21 -13.62 9.21
CA VAL A 535 23.05 -13.82 8.36
C VAL A 535 22.17 -14.91 8.97
N ARG A 536 20.95 -14.53 9.29
CA ARG A 536 19.94 -15.42 9.86
C ARG A 536 19.28 -16.19 8.73
N VAL A 537 19.23 -17.51 8.84
CA VAL A 537 18.57 -18.40 7.88
C VAL A 537 17.38 -19.04 8.56
N ILE A 538 16.22 -19.01 7.91
CA ILE A 538 14.96 -19.46 8.49
C ILE A 538 14.25 -20.39 7.51
N ALA A 539 13.89 -21.59 7.95
CA ALA A 539 13.09 -22.51 7.16
C ALA A 539 11.60 -22.12 7.23
N SER A 540 10.88 -22.22 6.11
CA SER A 540 9.49 -21.78 6.05
C SER A 540 8.53 -22.84 6.56
N THR A 541 8.49 -24.02 5.93
CA THR A 541 7.41 -25.00 6.12
C THR A 541 7.88 -26.38 6.56
N GLY A 542 9.19 -26.65 6.56
CA GLY A 542 9.74 -27.96 6.88
C GLY A 542 11.26 -27.94 7.03
N PRO A 543 11.90 -29.11 7.19
CA PRO A 543 13.35 -29.20 7.27
C PRO A 543 14.00 -28.76 5.95
N VAL A 544 15.15 -28.08 6.06
CA VAL A 544 15.90 -27.57 4.91
C VAL A 544 17.38 -27.87 5.12
N LYS A 545 18.02 -28.48 4.11
CA LYS A 545 19.47 -28.69 4.06
C LYS A 545 20.04 -28.08 2.80
N GLY A 546 21.17 -27.40 2.93
CA GLY A 546 21.81 -26.77 1.79
C GLY A 546 23.01 -25.92 2.18
N GLN A 547 23.30 -24.90 1.38
CA GLN A 547 24.42 -24.00 1.59
C GLN A 547 23.98 -22.55 1.51
N LEU A 548 24.49 -21.72 2.41
CA LEU A 548 24.36 -20.27 2.34
C LEU A 548 25.66 -19.66 1.81
N LYS A 549 25.55 -18.71 0.89
CA LYS A 549 26.66 -17.92 0.34
C LYS A 549 26.32 -16.44 0.39
N LEU A 550 27.33 -15.59 0.47
CA LEU A 550 27.17 -14.15 0.20
C LEU A 550 27.87 -13.79 -1.11
N THR A 551 27.16 -13.12 -2.01
CA THR A 551 27.80 -12.39 -3.09
C THR A 551 28.09 -10.98 -2.62
N ALA A 552 29.26 -10.46 -2.97
CA ALA A 552 29.72 -9.13 -2.59
C ALA A 552 30.09 -8.30 -3.82
N PRO A 553 30.16 -6.96 -3.70
CA PRO A 553 30.65 -6.11 -4.77
C PRO A 553 32.09 -6.44 -5.13
N ASP A 554 32.52 -6.04 -6.32
CA ASP A 554 33.92 -6.16 -6.73
C ASP A 554 34.85 -5.54 -5.69
N SER A 555 36.01 -6.15 -5.47
CA SER A 555 37.02 -5.79 -4.44
C SER A 555 36.67 -6.05 -2.97
N TRP A 556 35.42 -6.43 -2.65
CA TRP A 556 35.05 -6.91 -1.33
C TRP A 556 35.33 -8.41 -1.20
N HIS A 557 35.84 -8.82 -0.04
CA HIS A 557 36.15 -10.23 0.21
C HIS A 557 35.25 -10.80 1.31
N VAL A 558 34.76 -12.01 1.09
CA VAL A 558 33.89 -12.74 2.02
C VAL A 558 34.54 -14.08 2.35
N ASP A 559 34.64 -14.38 3.65
CA ASP A 559 35.14 -15.66 4.16
C ASP A 559 34.21 -16.21 5.28
N PRO A 560 33.82 -17.50 5.28
CA PRO A 560 34.07 -18.49 4.22
C PRO A 560 33.21 -18.20 2.97
N ALA A 561 33.58 -18.79 1.83
CA ALA A 561 32.80 -18.65 0.59
C ALA A 561 31.37 -19.25 0.69
N ALA A 562 31.17 -20.23 1.57
CA ALA A 562 29.88 -20.85 1.84
C ALA A 562 29.82 -21.45 3.25
N VAL A 563 28.62 -21.49 3.84
CA VAL A 563 28.31 -22.13 5.12
C VAL A 563 27.23 -23.19 4.91
N GLN A 564 27.43 -24.40 5.45
CA GLN A 564 26.39 -25.44 5.40
C GLN A 564 25.24 -25.09 6.36
N ILE A 565 24.01 -25.32 5.92
CA ILE A 565 22.80 -25.11 6.72
C ILE A 565 22.01 -26.41 6.84
N ASP A 566 21.53 -26.71 8.04
CA ASP A 566 20.74 -27.90 8.36
C ASP A 566 19.66 -27.55 9.40
N LEU A 567 18.52 -27.07 8.89
CA LEU A 567 17.36 -26.67 9.67
C LEU A 567 16.40 -27.85 9.80
N LYS A 568 16.00 -28.17 11.03
CA LYS A 568 15.33 -29.44 11.35
C LYS A 568 13.80 -29.44 11.21
N GLY A 569 13.18 -28.29 10.98
CA GLY A 569 11.72 -28.19 10.87
C GLY A 569 11.25 -26.80 10.47
N ALA A 570 9.93 -26.65 10.35
CA ALA A 570 9.29 -25.37 10.04
C ALA A 570 9.68 -24.29 11.06
N ASN A 571 9.98 -23.08 10.58
CA ASN A 571 10.46 -21.95 11.36
C ASN A 571 11.75 -22.19 12.16
N ALA A 572 12.44 -23.32 11.98
CA ALA A 572 13.76 -23.51 12.55
C ALA A 572 14.72 -22.48 11.96
N GLU A 573 15.61 -21.98 12.80
CA GLU A 573 16.53 -20.90 12.46
C GLU A 573 17.96 -21.24 12.84
N THR A 574 18.90 -20.69 12.09
CA THR A 574 20.32 -20.68 12.42
C THR A 574 20.94 -19.35 12.01
N VAL A 575 22.10 -19.05 12.55
CA VAL A 575 22.87 -17.87 12.17
C VAL A 575 24.20 -18.33 11.59
N ALA A 576 24.44 -17.98 10.33
CA ALA A 576 25.72 -18.14 9.68
C ALA A 576 26.49 -16.84 9.77
N ALA A 577 27.74 -16.89 10.23
CA ALA A 577 28.61 -15.73 10.30
C ALA A 577 29.58 -15.73 9.11
N PHE A 578 29.70 -14.59 8.45
CA PHE A 578 30.70 -14.34 7.43
C PHE A 578 31.62 -13.22 7.87
N THR A 579 32.92 -13.37 7.64
CA THR A 579 33.88 -12.27 7.73
C THR A 579 33.88 -11.52 6.42
N VAL A 580 33.43 -10.27 6.44
CA VAL A 580 33.44 -9.38 5.28
C VAL A 580 34.57 -8.38 5.43
N LYS A 581 35.50 -8.37 4.47
CA LYS A 581 36.62 -7.44 4.41
C LYS A 581 36.37 -6.42 3.29
N PRO A 582 36.29 -5.11 3.63
CA PRO A 582 36.17 -4.05 2.62
C PRO A 582 37.50 -3.79 1.90
N PRO A 583 37.49 -3.09 0.76
CA PRO A 583 38.71 -2.59 0.12
C PRO A 583 39.39 -1.49 0.96
N GLU A 584 40.62 -1.14 0.56
CA GLU A 584 41.36 -0.05 1.22
C GLU A 584 40.75 1.33 0.93
N GLN A 585 40.30 1.52 -0.32
CA GLN A 585 39.68 2.75 -0.81
C GLN A 585 38.20 2.83 -0.44
N ASP A 586 37.64 4.03 -0.54
CA ASP A 586 36.20 4.23 -0.38
C ASP A 586 35.44 3.44 -1.46
N SER A 587 34.39 2.75 -1.06
CA SER A 587 33.61 1.86 -1.92
C SER A 587 32.24 1.63 -1.31
N GLU A 588 31.23 1.47 -2.15
CA GLU A 588 29.92 1.02 -1.73
C GLU A 588 29.40 -0.07 -2.66
N GLY A 589 28.38 -0.78 -2.20
CA GLY A 589 27.65 -1.74 -3.01
C GLY A 589 26.70 -2.55 -2.15
N THR A 590 26.32 -3.73 -2.64
CA THR A 590 25.32 -4.59 -2.01
C THR A 590 25.88 -5.97 -1.73
N LEU A 591 25.72 -6.45 -0.50
CA LEU A 591 25.85 -7.87 -0.20
C LEU A 591 24.51 -8.54 -0.42
N ARG A 592 24.51 -9.74 -1.03
CA ARG A 592 23.31 -10.55 -1.22
C ARG A 592 23.50 -11.94 -0.64
N ALA A 593 22.56 -12.36 0.20
CA ALA A 593 22.54 -13.69 0.78
C ALA A 593 21.75 -14.66 -0.12
N ILE A 594 22.38 -15.79 -0.47
CA ILE A 594 21.81 -16.80 -1.37
C ILE A 594 21.88 -18.16 -0.70
N ALA A 595 20.72 -18.77 -0.47
CA ALA A 595 20.59 -20.14 0.00
C ALA A 595 20.36 -21.09 -1.18
N SER A 596 21.26 -22.05 -1.38
CA SER A 596 21.15 -23.11 -2.38
C SER A 596 20.58 -24.39 -1.74
N ILE A 597 19.34 -24.75 -2.09
CA ILE A 597 18.63 -25.95 -1.61
C ILE A 597 18.27 -26.81 -2.82
N ASP A 598 18.66 -28.08 -2.81
CA ASP A 598 18.35 -29.05 -3.88
C ASP A 598 18.65 -28.53 -5.32
N GLY A 599 19.73 -27.76 -5.46
CA GLY A 599 20.15 -27.16 -6.73
C GLY A 599 19.39 -25.90 -7.17
N ARG A 600 18.45 -25.40 -6.36
CA ARG A 600 17.74 -24.13 -6.57
C ARG A 600 18.26 -23.06 -5.62
N GLU A 601 18.32 -21.82 -6.11
CA GLU A 601 18.79 -20.66 -5.33
C GLU A 601 17.62 -19.81 -4.84
N TYR A 602 17.69 -19.42 -3.57
CA TYR A 602 16.71 -18.57 -2.90
C TYR A 602 17.43 -17.39 -2.26
N ALA A 603 17.00 -16.17 -2.59
CA ALA A 603 17.63 -14.94 -2.12
C ALA A 603 16.58 -13.94 -1.62
N PHE A 604 15.71 -14.42 -0.72
CA PHE A 604 14.60 -13.65 -0.16
C PHE A 604 14.78 -13.49 1.35
N GLY A 605 14.60 -12.27 1.84
CA GLY A 605 14.42 -12.01 3.25
C GLY A 605 12.97 -12.24 3.67
N ARG A 606 12.74 -12.35 4.98
CA ARG A 606 11.38 -12.35 5.55
C ARG A 606 11.17 -11.08 6.37
N VAL A 607 10.18 -10.28 6.01
CA VAL A 607 9.71 -9.14 6.83
C VAL A 607 8.27 -9.41 7.22
N ARG A 608 7.97 -9.31 8.52
CA ARG A 608 6.63 -9.54 9.06
C ARG A 608 6.07 -8.23 9.59
N ILE A 609 4.94 -7.79 9.04
CA ILE A 609 4.17 -6.64 9.50
C ILE A 609 2.98 -7.20 10.26
N SER A 610 2.75 -6.76 11.50
CA SER A 610 1.74 -7.37 12.36
C SER A 610 1.09 -6.32 13.25
N TYR A 611 -0.16 -5.98 12.94
CA TYR A 611 -0.98 -5.09 13.77
C TYR A 611 -2.36 -5.69 13.99
N PRO A 612 -3.01 -5.43 15.15
CA PRO A 612 -4.33 -6.01 15.45
C PRO A 612 -5.41 -5.73 14.41
N HIS A 613 -5.38 -4.56 13.73
CA HIS A 613 -6.42 -4.16 12.79
C HIS A 613 -6.24 -4.64 11.35
N ILE A 614 -5.03 -5.03 10.95
CA ILE A 614 -4.76 -5.59 9.60
C ILE A 614 -4.31 -7.05 9.65
N GLY A 615 -4.03 -7.59 10.84
CA GLY A 615 -3.51 -8.94 10.99
C GLY A 615 -2.02 -9.02 10.66
N VAL A 616 -1.60 -10.13 10.04
CA VAL A 616 -0.20 -10.46 9.77
C VAL A 616 0.04 -10.49 8.26
N HIS A 617 1.00 -9.68 7.80
CA HIS A 617 1.47 -9.67 6.42
C HIS A 617 2.95 -10.07 6.36
N THR A 618 3.29 -10.92 5.40
CA THR A 618 4.67 -11.38 5.18
C THR A 618 5.17 -10.86 3.84
N LEU A 619 6.20 -10.02 3.88
CA LEU A 619 6.92 -9.57 2.70
C LEU A 619 8.19 -10.38 2.49
N MET A 620 8.55 -10.50 1.22
CA MET A 620 9.67 -11.32 0.75
C MET A 620 10.62 -10.46 -0.09
N PRO A 621 11.24 -9.40 0.48
CA PRO A 621 12.19 -8.57 -0.25
C PRO A 621 13.43 -9.38 -0.65
N ALA A 622 14.23 -8.86 -1.58
CA ALA A 622 15.55 -9.41 -1.84
C ALA A 622 16.37 -9.46 -0.53
N ALA A 623 17.08 -10.57 -0.32
CA ALA A 623 17.97 -10.73 0.83
C ALA A 623 19.27 -9.96 0.61
N GLU A 624 19.20 -8.64 0.70
CA GLU A 624 20.27 -7.71 0.36
C GLU A 624 20.52 -6.70 1.48
N VAL A 625 21.76 -6.21 1.59
CA VAL A 625 22.14 -5.14 2.51
C VAL A 625 23.18 -4.23 1.86
N LYS A 626 23.02 -2.90 2.02
CA LYS A 626 24.01 -1.93 1.54
C LYS A 626 25.26 -2.01 2.41
N VAL A 627 26.43 -2.09 1.79
CA VAL A 627 27.74 -1.96 2.44
C VAL A 627 28.40 -0.67 2.01
N VAL A 628 28.99 0.03 2.97
CA VAL A 628 29.70 1.29 2.72
C VAL A 628 31.05 1.25 3.41
N ARG A 629 32.11 1.38 2.63
CA ARG A 629 33.48 1.62 3.08
C ARG A 629 33.78 3.10 2.89
N ALA A 630 33.99 3.80 3.99
CA ALA A 630 34.34 5.23 3.99
C ALA A 630 35.47 5.51 4.98
N ASN A 631 36.47 6.30 4.57
CA ASN A 631 37.61 6.70 5.40
C ASN A 631 37.24 7.75 6.45
N ILE A 632 36.45 7.33 7.45
CA ILE A 632 35.95 8.20 8.51
C ILE A 632 36.94 8.23 9.67
N ARG A 633 37.48 9.42 9.96
CA ARG A 633 38.27 9.69 11.17
C ARG A 633 37.35 10.20 12.27
N LYS A 634 37.33 9.53 13.42
CA LYS A 634 36.57 9.97 14.59
C LYS A 634 37.39 10.87 15.51
N LYS A 635 36.69 11.73 16.26
CA LYS A 635 37.23 12.49 17.39
C LYS A 635 36.25 12.40 18.55
N GLY A 636 36.76 12.09 19.74
CA GLY A 636 35.92 11.73 20.87
C GLY A 636 35.48 10.27 20.80
N GLU A 637 34.86 9.80 21.87
CA GLU A 637 34.52 8.38 22.03
C GLU A 637 33.06 8.18 22.45
N ARG A 638 32.54 9.02 23.35
CA ARG A 638 31.24 8.80 23.99
C ARG A 638 30.25 9.89 23.61
N ILE A 639 29.11 9.50 23.06
CA ILE A 639 28.02 10.39 22.65
C ILE A 639 26.82 10.18 23.56
N GLY A 640 26.26 11.26 24.09
CA GLY A 640 24.95 11.22 24.75
C GLY A 640 23.86 11.48 23.72
N TYR A 641 22.78 10.70 23.73
CA TYR A 641 21.67 10.86 22.81
C TYR A 641 20.36 11.06 23.57
N ILE A 642 19.70 12.20 23.37
CA ILE A 642 18.36 12.48 23.89
C ILE A 642 17.36 12.03 22.81
N PRO A 643 16.54 10.99 23.05
CA PRO A 643 15.60 10.49 22.06
C PRO A 643 14.58 11.55 21.64
N GLY A 644 14.17 11.50 20.37
CA GLY A 644 13.06 12.29 19.83
C GLY A 644 11.93 11.39 19.31
N ALA A 645 11.42 11.68 18.11
CA ALA A 645 10.37 10.89 17.46
C ALA A 645 10.85 9.51 16.92
N GLY A 646 12.16 9.28 16.88
CA GLY A 646 12.80 8.04 16.41
C GLY A 646 13.58 8.23 15.11
N ASP A 647 14.82 7.76 15.08
CA ASP A 647 15.74 7.78 13.95
C ASP A 647 16.88 6.74 14.16
N ASP A 648 17.65 6.46 13.10
CA ASP A 648 18.75 5.47 13.10
C ASP A 648 20.14 6.10 13.35
N VAL A 649 20.21 7.35 13.84
CA VAL A 649 21.48 8.06 14.07
C VAL A 649 22.31 7.37 15.17
N PRO A 650 21.75 6.95 16.32
CA PRO A 650 22.51 6.23 17.35
C PRO A 650 23.24 4.99 16.82
N GLU A 651 22.52 4.16 16.07
CA GLU A 651 23.02 2.92 15.46
C GLU A 651 24.10 3.22 14.43
N SER A 652 23.87 4.23 13.58
CA SER A 652 24.84 4.68 12.57
C SER A 652 26.15 5.15 13.20
N LEU A 653 26.07 5.91 14.30
CA LEU A 653 27.25 6.37 15.07
C LEU A 653 28.01 5.20 15.71
N GLN A 654 27.29 4.18 16.20
CA GLN A 654 27.92 2.97 16.74
C GLN A 654 28.67 2.19 15.65
N GLN A 655 28.12 2.08 14.44
CA GLN A 655 28.76 1.35 13.34
C GLN A 655 30.11 1.95 12.89
N ILE A 656 30.28 3.26 13.06
CA ILE A 656 31.53 3.98 12.79
C ILE A 656 32.44 4.10 14.04
N GLY A 657 32.08 3.45 15.14
CA GLY A 657 32.94 3.21 16.29
C GLY A 657 32.79 4.16 17.48
N TYR A 658 31.68 4.90 17.60
CA TYR A 658 31.36 5.65 18.82
C TYR A 658 30.62 4.78 19.84
N THR A 659 30.78 5.10 21.13
CA THR A 659 29.92 4.57 22.19
C THR A 659 28.77 5.54 22.42
N VAL A 660 27.55 5.14 22.08
CA VAL A 660 26.35 5.98 22.24
C VAL A 660 25.58 5.55 23.49
N LYS A 661 25.29 6.50 24.39
CA LYS A 661 24.40 6.31 25.54
C LYS A 661 23.09 7.05 25.29
N MET A 662 21.98 6.32 25.26
CA MET A 662 20.65 6.92 25.37
C MET A 662 20.50 7.55 26.75
N LEU A 663 20.27 8.86 26.80
CA LEU A 663 20.18 9.63 28.03
C LEU A 663 18.78 9.55 28.62
N SER A 664 18.73 9.34 29.92
CA SER A 664 17.51 9.41 30.74
C SER A 664 17.50 10.69 31.59
N ASP A 665 16.39 11.01 32.23
CA ASP A 665 16.23 12.23 33.05
C ASP A 665 17.37 12.46 34.05
N GLY A 666 17.83 11.41 34.72
CA GLY A 666 18.91 11.49 35.71
C GLY A 666 20.29 11.76 35.10
N ASP A 667 20.45 11.52 33.80
CA ASP A 667 21.70 11.75 33.08
C ASP A 667 21.89 13.22 32.68
N ILE A 668 20.80 13.98 32.56
CA ILE A 668 20.80 15.31 31.95
C ILE A 668 21.03 16.39 33.02
N THR A 669 22.25 16.38 33.55
CA THR A 669 22.83 17.46 34.38
C THR A 669 24.17 17.86 33.79
N ALA A 670 24.56 19.13 33.85
CA ALA A 670 25.81 19.62 33.25
C ALA A 670 27.04 18.81 33.71
N LYS A 671 27.05 18.40 34.98
CA LYS A 671 28.09 17.54 35.57
C LYS A 671 28.13 16.16 34.91
N ASN A 672 26.97 15.52 34.75
CA ASN A 672 26.91 14.20 34.12
C ASN A 672 27.20 14.31 32.62
N LEU A 673 26.74 15.35 31.95
CA LEU A 673 26.94 15.55 30.52
C LEU A 673 28.43 15.75 30.16
N ALA A 674 29.25 16.26 31.09
CA ALA A 674 30.69 16.45 30.90
C ALA A 674 31.46 15.16 30.53
N GLN A 675 30.88 13.96 30.76
CA GLN A 675 31.47 12.69 30.36
C GLN A 675 31.31 12.39 28.85
N PHE A 676 30.50 13.16 28.11
CA PHE A 676 30.24 12.97 26.69
C PHE A 676 31.03 13.97 25.84
N SER A 677 31.59 13.47 24.74
CA SER A 677 32.27 14.28 23.72
C SER A 677 31.29 15.18 22.96
N ALA A 678 30.05 14.72 22.80
CA ALA A 678 28.92 15.53 22.32
C ALA A 678 27.60 14.95 22.84
N VAL A 679 26.58 15.80 22.87
CA VAL A 679 25.19 15.43 23.17
C VAL A 679 24.32 15.73 21.95
N VAL A 680 23.63 14.73 21.41
CA VAL A 680 22.71 14.88 20.28
C VAL A 680 21.28 14.85 20.78
N LEU A 681 20.47 15.80 20.33
CA LEU A 681 19.03 15.84 20.54
C LEU A 681 18.39 15.33 19.26
N GLY A 682 17.69 14.20 19.38
CA GLY A 682 17.06 13.50 18.29
C GLY A 682 16.04 14.34 17.54
N ILE A 683 15.66 13.86 16.35
CA ILE A 683 14.63 14.50 15.53
C ILE A 683 13.37 14.75 16.35
N ARG A 684 12.85 15.98 16.33
CA ARG A 684 11.63 16.39 17.05
C ARG A 684 11.69 16.24 18.58
N ALA A 685 12.87 16.15 19.21
CA ALA A 685 13.00 16.07 20.67
C ALA A 685 12.27 17.22 21.40
N TYR A 686 12.19 18.41 20.80
CA TYR A 686 11.47 19.56 21.38
C TYR A 686 9.94 19.49 21.21
N ASN A 687 9.44 18.59 20.36
CA ASN A 687 8.02 18.33 20.16
C ASN A 687 7.54 17.15 21.01
N THR A 688 8.38 16.13 21.22
CA THR A 688 7.98 14.85 21.81
C THR A 688 8.18 14.78 23.31
N ASP A 689 9.14 15.51 23.87
CA ASP A 689 9.47 15.39 25.30
C ASP A 689 8.98 16.60 26.10
N ASP A 690 8.02 16.37 27.01
CA ASP A 690 7.45 17.41 27.86
C ASP A 690 8.46 18.00 28.87
N ARG A 691 9.57 17.30 29.13
CA ARG A 691 10.62 17.72 30.08
C ARG A 691 11.76 18.48 29.40
N ILE A 692 11.76 18.62 28.08
CA ILE A 692 12.86 19.27 27.33
C ILE A 692 13.18 20.68 27.88
N SER A 693 12.16 21.43 28.29
CA SER A 693 12.30 22.75 28.91
C SER A 693 13.10 22.75 30.21
N THR A 694 13.07 21.64 30.96
CA THR A 694 13.82 21.45 32.21
C THR A 694 15.28 21.05 31.93
N TRP A 695 15.53 20.35 30.83
CA TRP A 695 16.87 19.87 30.46
C TRP A 695 17.74 20.92 29.79
N LEU A 696 17.13 21.84 29.03
CA LEU A 696 17.86 22.82 28.24
C LEU A 696 18.81 23.71 29.07
N PRO A 697 18.45 24.20 30.28
CA PRO A 697 19.40 24.94 31.12
C PRO A 697 20.68 24.14 31.44
N GLU A 698 20.55 22.86 31.77
CA GLU A 698 21.68 21.96 32.07
C GLU A 698 22.52 21.68 30.81
N LEU A 699 21.85 21.50 29.66
CA LEU A 699 22.53 21.35 28.37
C LEU A 699 23.29 22.61 27.98
N PHE A 700 22.71 23.79 28.15
CA PHE A 700 23.35 25.07 27.87
C PHE A 700 24.54 25.31 28.80
N ALA A 701 24.42 24.95 30.09
CA ALA A 701 25.55 24.98 31.02
C ALA A 701 26.67 24.01 30.61
N TYR A 702 26.35 22.80 30.13
CA TYR A 702 27.33 21.88 29.55
C TYR A 702 28.06 22.50 28.35
N VAL A 703 27.33 23.13 27.42
CA VAL A 703 27.92 23.80 26.25
C VAL A 703 28.82 24.97 26.68
N GLN A 704 28.35 25.83 27.58
CA GLN A 704 29.15 26.96 28.09
C GLN A 704 30.48 26.50 28.69
N ASN A 705 30.50 25.33 29.33
CA ASN A 705 31.68 24.73 29.95
C ASN A 705 32.61 23.97 29.00
N GLY A 706 32.33 23.95 27.69
CA GLY A 706 33.18 23.32 26.68
C GLY A 706 32.55 22.14 25.95
N GLY A 707 31.31 21.79 26.29
CA GLY A 707 30.56 20.74 25.64
C GLY A 707 30.13 21.06 24.21
N VAL A 708 29.75 20.03 23.45
CA VAL A 708 29.16 20.18 22.11
C VAL A 708 27.76 19.60 22.13
N ALA A 709 26.76 20.41 21.79
CA ALA A 709 25.38 19.97 21.62
C ALA A 709 24.96 20.07 20.16
N ILE A 710 24.25 19.07 19.65
CA ILE A 710 23.70 19.03 18.29
C ILE A 710 22.19 18.82 18.40
N ALA A 711 21.40 19.77 17.91
CA ALA A 711 19.96 19.63 17.81
C ALA A 711 19.55 19.35 16.36
N GLN A 712 18.88 18.22 16.13
CA GLN A 712 18.26 17.91 14.85
C GLN A 712 16.94 18.68 14.67
N TYR A 713 16.34 18.56 13.49
CA TYR A 713 15.17 19.36 13.12
C TYR A 713 13.98 19.12 14.04
N ASN A 714 13.12 20.13 14.15
CA ASN A 714 11.88 20.08 14.92
C ASN A 714 10.75 20.72 14.10
N THR A 715 9.50 20.39 14.40
CA THR A 715 8.35 20.98 13.70
C THR A 715 7.87 22.23 14.44
N THR A 716 7.25 23.17 13.72
CA THR A 716 6.63 24.36 14.33
C THR A 716 5.39 24.06 15.18
N ALA A 717 4.80 22.85 15.04
CA ALA A 717 3.61 22.45 15.78
C ALA A 717 4.00 21.82 17.11
N ASP A 718 3.25 22.11 18.18
CA ASP A 718 3.40 21.48 19.50
C ASP A 718 4.82 21.55 20.11
N LEU A 719 5.57 22.63 19.83
CA LEU A 719 6.84 22.88 20.50
C LEU A 719 6.62 23.06 22.01
N LYS A 720 7.34 22.29 22.82
CA LYS A 720 7.24 22.32 24.29
C LYS A 720 8.02 23.48 24.92
N THR A 721 8.81 24.20 24.12
CA THR A 721 9.60 25.36 24.56
C THR A 721 9.81 26.34 23.40
N LYS A 722 10.02 27.61 23.74
CA LYS A 722 10.43 28.66 22.79
C LYS A 722 11.93 28.91 22.81
N GLU A 723 12.63 28.48 23.86
CA GLU A 723 14.07 28.66 24.03
C GLU A 723 14.80 27.43 23.50
N MET A 724 14.95 27.34 22.17
CA MET A 724 15.51 26.12 21.55
C MET A 724 17.03 26.02 21.68
N ALA A 725 17.73 27.12 21.88
CA ALA A 725 19.20 27.18 21.85
C ALA A 725 19.74 28.33 22.73
N PRO A 726 21.07 28.38 23.01
CA PRO A 726 21.68 29.41 23.85
C PRO A 726 21.56 30.85 23.32
N TYR A 727 21.32 31.00 22.02
CA TYR A 727 21.08 32.28 21.34
C TYR A 727 19.77 32.19 20.54
N PRO A 728 19.05 33.30 20.32
CA PRO A 728 17.81 33.30 19.55
C PRO A 728 17.91 32.56 18.21
N LEU A 729 16.95 31.67 17.97
CA LEU A 729 16.84 30.83 16.78
C LEU A 729 15.35 30.57 16.51
N GLU A 730 14.85 30.95 15.34
CA GLU A 730 13.45 30.74 14.93
C GLU A 730 13.41 29.74 13.77
N ILE A 731 12.82 28.57 14.03
CA ILE A 731 12.54 27.56 12.99
C ILE A 731 11.31 27.96 12.18
N SER A 732 11.22 27.51 10.93
CA SER A 732 10.12 27.85 10.04
C SER A 732 9.45 26.61 9.44
N ARG A 733 8.57 26.81 8.46
CA ARG A 733 8.02 25.72 7.64
C ARG A 733 8.79 25.51 6.32
N ASP A 734 9.83 26.31 6.10
CA ASP A 734 10.69 26.22 4.91
C ASP A 734 11.36 24.84 4.87
N ARG A 735 11.39 24.24 3.68
CA ARG A 735 11.93 22.90 3.41
C ARG A 735 12.52 22.85 2.00
N VAL A 736 13.40 21.88 1.77
CA VAL A 736 13.95 21.55 0.45
C VAL A 736 13.53 20.13 0.14
N THR A 737 12.69 19.95 -0.87
CA THR A 737 12.03 18.67 -1.17
C THR A 737 12.65 17.94 -2.34
N ASP A 738 13.34 18.65 -3.24
CA ASP A 738 14.08 18.04 -4.34
C ASP A 738 15.33 17.35 -3.80
N GLU A 739 15.34 16.01 -3.86
CA GLU A 739 16.46 15.19 -3.43
C GLU A 739 17.75 15.47 -4.23
N ASN A 740 17.67 16.12 -5.37
CA ASN A 740 18.82 16.52 -6.19
C ASN A 740 19.24 17.98 -5.97
N ALA A 741 18.61 18.70 -5.05
CA ALA A 741 18.99 20.07 -4.74
C ALA A 741 20.45 20.15 -4.24
N GLU A 742 21.20 21.08 -4.84
CA GLU A 742 22.60 21.30 -4.49
C GLU A 742 22.73 21.76 -3.03
N VAL A 743 23.57 21.06 -2.26
CA VAL A 743 24.00 21.50 -0.93
C VAL A 743 25.32 22.27 -1.04
N ARG A 744 25.27 23.56 -0.75
CA ARG A 744 26.42 24.48 -0.85
C ARG A 744 27.08 24.68 0.50
N ILE A 745 28.40 24.59 0.53
CA ILE A 745 29.21 24.87 1.72
C ILE A 745 29.53 26.38 1.77
N LEU A 746 28.88 27.09 2.69
CA LEU A 746 29.07 28.54 2.88
C LEU A 746 30.38 28.84 3.62
N ALA A 747 30.61 28.14 4.72
CA ALA A 747 31.78 28.36 5.59
C ALA A 747 32.92 27.39 5.24
N THR A 748 33.49 27.51 4.04
CA THR A 748 34.46 26.56 3.45
C THR A 748 35.72 26.30 4.28
N ASN A 749 36.13 27.25 5.13
CA ASN A 749 37.29 27.13 6.02
C ASN A 749 36.91 26.74 7.46
N HIS A 750 35.63 26.54 7.76
CA HIS A 750 35.18 26.23 9.11
C HIS A 750 35.68 24.84 9.54
N PRO A 751 36.09 24.65 10.81
CA PRO A 751 36.58 23.34 11.28
C PRO A 751 35.59 22.20 11.05
N LEU A 752 34.28 22.47 11.16
CA LEU A 752 33.22 21.48 10.95
C LEU A 752 33.26 20.79 9.57
N VAL A 753 33.70 21.50 8.52
CA VAL A 753 33.75 20.97 7.14
C VAL A 753 35.16 20.62 6.69
N THR A 754 36.19 20.95 7.48
CA THR A 754 37.59 20.75 7.09
C THR A 754 38.31 19.68 7.92
N ARG A 755 37.87 19.39 9.16
CA ARG A 755 38.55 18.47 10.08
C ARG A 755 37.57 17.75 11.04
N PRO A 756 37.86 16.51 11.45
CA PRO A 756 38.96 15.66 10.99
C PRO A 756 38.72 15.06 9.61
N ASN A 757 37.47 15.08 9.13
CA ASN A 757 37.05 14.69 7.80
C ASN A 757 36.73 15.95 6.99
N LYS A 758 37.19 15.99 5.74
CA LYS A 758 36.85 17.09 4.83
C LYS A 758 35.52 16.77 4.17
N ILE A 759 34.54 17.64 4.35
CA ILE A 759 33.23 17.57 3.70
C ILE A 759 33.32 18.30 2.36
N THR A 760 32.77 17.69 1.32
CA THR A 760 32.73 18.17 -0.06
C THR A 760 31.33 18.01 -0.62
N SER A 761 31.07 18.54 -1.82
CA SER A 761 29.79 18.34 -2.50
C SER A 761 29.42 16.87 -2.68
N LYS A 762 30.42 15.99 -2.81
CA LYS A 762 30.24 14.55 -2.99
C LYS A 762 29.56 13.87 -1.81
N ASP A 763 29.73 14.41 -0.59
CA ASP A 763 29.11 13.84 0.62
C ASP A 763 27.59 14.04 0.66
N PHE A 764 27.05 14.83 -0.26
CA PHE A 764 25.63 15.08 -0.44
C PHE A 764 25.07 14.36 -1.69
N GLU A 765 25.88 13.62 -2.45
CA GLU A 765 25.36 12.79 -3.55
C GLU A 765 24.57 11.58 -2.99
N ASP A 766 23.61 11.07 -3.76
CA ASP A 766 22.78 9.89 -3.44
C ASP A 766 21.95 9.95 -2.16
N TRP A 767 21.77 11.13 -1.57
CA TRP A 767 20.73 11.33 -0.57
C TRP A 767 19.36 11.20 -1.23
N VAL A 768 18.46 10.50 -0.56
CA VAL A 768 17.09 10.24 -1.03
C VAL A 768 16.09 11.01 -0.19
N GLN A 769 14.87 11.24 -0.72
CA GLN A 769 13.83 12.03 -0.05
C GLN A 769 14.19 13.52 0.09
N GLU A 770 13.51 14.24 0.98
CA GLU A 770 13.67 15.67 1.20
C GLU A 770 15.08 15.96 1.77
N ARG A 771 15.77 16.97 1.22
CA ARG A 771 17.09 17.37 1.73
C ARG A 771 17.03 17.84 3.17
N GLY A 772 16.00 18.56 3.55
CA GLY A 772 15.85 19.00 4.93
C GLY A 772 14.51 19.64 5.21
N LEU A 773 14.22 19.76 6.51
CA LEU A 773 12.93 20.19 7.01
C LEU A 773 13.07 21.32 8.03
N TYR A 774 12.07 22.19 8.04
CA TYR A 774 11.88 23.24 9.03
C TYR A 774 13.09 24.15 9.22
N PHE A 775 13.69 24.57 8.09
CA PHE A 775 14.88 25.42 8.09
C PHE A 775 14.64 26.67 8.95
N PRO A 776 15.55 26.99 9.89
CA PRO A 776 15.60 28.30 10.50
C PRO A 776 15.64 29.37 9.42
N ASN A 777 14.89 30.45 9.64
CA ASN A 777 14.90 31.61 8.73
C ASN A 777 15.21 32.93 9.45
N LYS A 778 15.38 32.91 10.77
CA LYS A 778 15.90 34.01 11.58
C LYS A 778 16.73 33.47 12.73
N TRP A 779 17.87 34.08 12.99
CA TRP A 779 18.78 33.71 14.07
C TRP A 779 19.67 34.89 14.48
N ASP A 780 20.21 34.82 15.69
CA ASP A 780 21.14 35.81 16.24
C ASP A 780 22.49 35.85 15.45
N PRO A 781 23.19 37.00 15.35
CA PRO A 781 24.50 37.08 14.70
C PRO A 781 25.59 36.15 15.27
N ALA A 782 25.40 35.60 16.48
CA ALA A 782 26.28 34.58 17.05
C ALA A 782 26.30 33.25 16.27
N TRP A 783 25.30 33.00 15.41
CA TRP A 783 25.23 31.81 14.57
C TRP A 783 25.98 32.01 13.26
N THR A 784 26.86 31.06 12.95
CA THR A 784 27.53 30.95 11.66
C THR A 784 26.78 29.93 10.79
N PRO A 785 26.24 30.34 9.63
CA PRO A 785 25.66 29.40 8.67
C PRO A 785 26.75 28.62 7.94
N ILE A 786 26.65 27.30 7.94
CA ILE A 786 27.65 26.39 7.37
C ILE A 786 27.21 25.85 6.01
N LEU A 787 25.96 25.42 5.89
CA LEU A 787 25.41 24.82 4.67
C LEU A 787 24.16 25.57 4.21
N SER A 788 24.01 25.71 2.90
CA SER A 788 22.84 26.30 2.21
C SER A 788 22.27 25.32 1.21
N CYS A 789 20.95 25.29 1.06
CA CYS A 789 20.27 24.47 0.06
C CYS A 789 18.95 25.16 -0.35
N ASN A 790 18.43 24.85 -1.54
CA ASN A 790 17.12 25.31 -1.99
C ASN A 790 16.60 24.46 -3.14
N ASP A 791 15.28 24.36 -3.26
CA ASP A 791 14.66 23.78 -4.44
C ASP A 791 14.88 24.67 -5.67
N PRO A 792 14.78 24.11 -6.89
CA PRO A 792 14.94 24.88 -8.13
C PRO A 792 14.05 26.13 -8.15
N LYS A 793 14.66 27.28 -8.51
CA LYS A 793 14.00 28.60 -8.61
C LYS A 793 13.51 29.19 -7.28
N GLU A 794 13.80 28.58 -6.14
CA GLU A 794 13.53 29.16 -4.82
C GLU A 794 14.74 29.95 -4.27
N LYS A 795 14.50 30.74 -3.22
CA LYS A 795 15.56 31.45 -2.49
C LYS A 795 16.46 30.44 -1.74
N PRO A 796 17.77 30.70 -1.62
CA PRO A 796 18.65 29.93 -0.74
C PRO A 796 18.15 29.88 0.71
N LEU A 797 18.20 28.69 1.32
CA LEU A 797 17.95 28.48 2.75
C LEU A 797 19.28 28.21 3.47
N ASP A 798 19.86 29.27 4.05
CA ASP A 798 21.18 29.23 4.69
C ASP A 798 21.15 28.67 6.13
N GLY A 799 19.95 28.40 6.65
CA GLY A 799 19.72 27.86 7.99
C GLY A 799 19.94 26.35 8.13
N GLY A 800 20.37 25.66 7.07
CA GLY A 800 20.38 24.18 7.04
C GLY A 800 21.32 23.54 8.07
N LEU A 801 22.48 24.15 8.30
CA LEU A 801 23.40 23.77 9.36
C LEU A 801 23.99 25.03 9.98
N LEU A 802 23.61 25.30 11.22
CA LEU A 802 24.02 26.49 11.96
C LEU A 802 24.92 26.10 13.14
N VAL A 803 25.97 26.89 13.39
CA VAL A 803 26.89 26.68 14.52
C VAL A 803 27.02 27.97 15.31
N ALA A 804 26.78 27.92 16.62
CA ALA A 804 27.05 29.01 17.54
C ALA A 804 28.08 28.59 18.59
N LYS A 805 29.06 29.45 18.86
CA LYS A 805 29.97 29.29 19.99
C LYS A 805 29.33 29.88 21.24
N SER A 806 29.20 29.09 22.30
CA SER A 806 28.68 29.56 23.59
C SER A 806 29.67 29.20 24.70
N GLY A 807 30.21 30.21 25.37
CA GLY A 807 31.32 30.02 26.31
C GLY A 807 32.52 29.33 25.66
N LYS A 808 32.90 28.17 26.18
CA LYS A 808 34.03 27.36 25.67
C LYS A 808 33.59 26.30 24.65
N GLY A 809 32.31 26.05 24.49
CA GLY A 809 31.76 24.98 23.65
C GLY A 809 30.96 25.48 22.45
N PHE A 810 30.22 24.56 21.84
CA PHE A 810 29.46 24.80 20.62
C PHE A 810 28.05 24.21 20.69
N PHE A 811 27.09 24.97 20.18
CA PHE A 811 25.74 24.47 19.90
C PHE A 811 25.54 24.45 18.39
N ILE A 812 25.07 23.32 17.86
CA ILE A 812 24.86 23.09 16.44
C ILE A 812 23.38 22.78 16.23
N TYR A 813 22.78 23.38 15.22
CA TYR A 813 21.43 23.05 14.77
C TYR A 813 21.47 22.55 13.32
N THR A 814 20.78 21.46 13.02
CA THR A 814 20.69 20.90 11.66
C THR A 814 19.25 20.65 11.25
N SER A 815 18.90 21.10 10.04
CA SER A 815 17.63 20.79 9.36
C SER A 815 17.71 19.57 8.43
N TYR A 816 18.92 19.09 8.16
CA TYR A 816 19.15 17.85 7.40
C TYR A 816 18.93 16.62 8.31
N SER A 817 18.37 15.54 7.74
CA SER A 817 18.12 14.27 8.43
C SER A 817 18.39 13.07 7.56
#